data_AF-A0A7Y7TXX2-F1
#
_entry.id   AF-A0A7Y7TXX2-F1
#
_cell.length_a   1.000
_cell.length_b   1.000
_cell.length_c   1.000
_cell.angle_alpha   90.00
_cell.angle_beta   90.00
_cell.angle_gamma   90.00
#
_symmetry.space_group_name_H-M   'P 1'
#
loop_
_entity.id
_entity.type
_entity.pdbx_description
1 polymer ?
#
loop_
_entity_poly.entity_id
_entity_poly.type
_entity_poly.pdbx_seq_one_letter_code
_entity_poly.pdbx_strand_id
1 'polypeptide(L)'
;MKSNTILIMMGLTVNCCVLAQTIKTPDEKYLERWIKDPSGRDIGCMLVPGEAPKDYKAPSAIPPATAILIQNVPAYSWSFGCSPTAAAMAAGHYDNTGFPDIYSGPSNGGNAPMDNTCWGMITINGETRNQCPLSATMQNLDQRTERGHVDDYWIVYKNYGPDPFLINNWPQHIIGDCTADYMGTNQSVIGNADGSTRFFFLADGSPLNDYTGNEPGRRDGCHGLRLFYESRGYEVLENYTQLITGMYGNSLGFSFDNFKEEIDNGRPVLLQLSGHTMLGFGYDVAGNTVYLHDTWDNDIHSMTWGSSYAGMAQWGVTVVRLVSLSSPPQAQFMANSSSLMAGQSVGFIDQSVFNPSSWSWSFPGGSPSFSNQQNPVVSYPETGTFSVALRTSNSNGYDTETKNSYINVIPLTYCQAQGSCEPFISGVELNNLNNKSVSCGPQGYSNYSGIYAYLVKSQLYTLVVKTVQSLSSSIYCMAWIDWNHNFDFDDQGESLSLLPMDAHTFTSTFSPPDEANEGETCLRVVVSNDCSPVACGNLSGLGEIEDYTIDCSSASDYSTMHLKLYLEGLCCESDGRMRFVRGSENGHFQGEIADIIRVSVHEAASPFTELWSIDAVPLFRDGTCNILYPDCLDDYYYIRIMHRNSIEIWSAEQVFFGGYGVDYDFSANASASFGNNVKNINGKYCLYTGDVDQDGLISPDDMQLLESQSSVFTSGYVCTDLNGDGLVDLEDMILIDENAANQVGKISPGMP
;
A
#
# COMPACT_ATOMS: atom_id res chain seq x y z
N MET A 1 -75.49 -67.48 -30.89
CA MET A 1 -76.32 -66.73 -31.86
C MET A 1 -75.76 -65.31 -31.93
N LYS A 2 -75.65 -64.63 -33.10
CA LYS A 2 -76.71 -63.80 -33.73
C LYS A 2 -77.47 -62.95 -32.68
N SER A 3 -77.71 -61.63 -32.82
CA SER A 3 -77.44 -60.64 -33.88
C SER A 3 -77.89 -59.27 -33.31
N ASN A 4 -77.03 -58.24 -33.17
CA ASN A 4 -76.74 -57.14 -34.11
C ASN A 4 -77.81 -56.00 -34.20
N THR A 5 -77.38 -54.72 -34.24
CA THR A 5 -78.16 -53.47 -34.59
C THR A 5 -79.30 -53.08 -33.60
N ILE A 6 -79.45 -51.85 -33.04
CA ILE A 6 -79.91 -50.51 -33.56
C ILE A 6 -79.88 -49.54 -32.31
N LEU A 7 -79.62 -48.22 -32.29
CA LEU A 7 -78.93 -47.21 -33.14
C LEU A 7 -78.77 -45.85 -32.37
N ILE A 8 -77.86 -44.97 -32.83
CA ILE A 8 -77.77 -43.47 -32.71
C ILE A 8 -78.56 -42.70 -31.61
N MET A 9 -77.85 -41.95 -30.74
CA MET A 9 -77.84 -40.46 -30.77
C MET A 9 -76.71 -39.78 -29.96
N MET A 10 -76.06 -38.80 -30.62
CA MET A 10 -75.42 -37.56 -30.13
C MET A 10 -74.69 -37.50 -28.77
N GLY A 11 -73.36 -37.46 -28.83
CA GLY A 11 -72.65 -36.17 -28.68
C GLY A 11 -72.16 -35.73 -27.30
N LEU A 12 -70.94 -36.16 -26.93
CA LEU A 12 -69.96 -35.33 -26.18
C LEU A 12 -68.56 -35.94 -26.29
N THR A 13 -67.56 -35.14 -26.67
CA THR A 13 -66.17 -35.60 -26.84
C THR A 13 -65.41 -35.59 -25.52
N VAL A 14 -65.40 -36.72 -24.81
CA VAL A 14 -64.41 -37.01 -23.77
C VAL A 14 -63.22 -37.68 -24.45
N ASN A 15 -62.10 -36.97 -24.58
CA ASN A 15 -60.91 -37.51 -25.24
C ASN A 15 -60.21 -38.49 -24.28
N CYS A 16 -59.96 -39.72 -24.74
CA CYS A 16 -59.52 -40.80 -23.86
C CYS A 16 -58.01 -40.73 -23.58
N CYS A 17 -57.62 -40.56 -22.31
CA CYS A 17 -56.23 -40.71 -21.89
C CYS A 17 -56.10 -41.27 -20.46
N VAL A 18 -56.81 -42.37 -20.18
CA VAL A 18 -56.60 -43.20 -18.98
C VAL A 18 -56.52 -44.66 -19.41
N LEU A 19 -55.28 -45.15 -19.62
CA LEU A 19 -54.80 -46.52 -19.33
C LEU A 19 -53.41 -46.75 -19.93
N ALA A 20 -52.37 -46.39 -19.17
CA ALA A 20 -50.99 -46.82 -19.41
C ALA A 20 -50.19 -46.88 -18.09
N GLN A 21 -50.80 -47.42 -17.02
CA GLN A 21 -50.02 -47.89 -15.86
C GLN A 21 -49.37 -49.24 -16.21
N THR A 22 -48.38 -49.18 -17.10
CA THR A 22 -47.43 -50.27 -17.29
C THR A 22 -46.65 -50.46 -16.00
N ILE A 23 -46.35 -51.71 -15.63
CA ILE A 23 -45.48 -52.00 -14.48
C ILE A 23 -44.08 -51.49 -14.83
N LYS A 24 -43.69 -50.34 -14.27
CA LYS A 24 -42.33 -49.80 -14.42
C LYS A 24 -41.33 -50.84 -13.94
N THR A 25 -40.39 -51.19 -14.81
CA THR A 25 -39.16 -51.91 -14.47
C THR A 25 -38.34 -51.12 -13.43
N PRO A 26 -37.38 -51.76 -12.73
CA PRO A 26 -36.51 -51.07 -11.76
C PRO A 26 -35.74 -49.87 -12.34
N ASP A 27 -35.53 -49.83 -13.66
CA ASP A 27 -34.84 -48.76 -14.37
C ASP A 27 -35.77 -47.61 -14.76
N GLU A 28 -37.01 -47.89 -15.18
CA GLU A 28 -37.99 -46.86 -15.57
C GLU A 28 -38.38 -45.92 -14.42
N LYS A 29 -37.95 -46.15 -13.17
CA LYS A 29 -38.22 -45.28 -12.03
C LYS A 29 -37.68 -43.85 -12.20
N TYR A 30 -36.61 -43.65 -12.98
CA TYR A 30 -36.02 -42.32 -13.23
C TYR A 30 -36.50 -41.62 -14.52
N LEU A 31 -37.20 -42.33 -15.41
CA LEU A 31 -37.85 -41.71 -16.57
C LEU A 31 -39.14 -41.03 -16.14
N GLU A 32 -39.17 -39.69 -16.13
CA GLU A 32 -40.35 -38.92 -15.71
C GLU A 32 -41.49 -39.06 -16.73
N ARG A 33 -41.17 -38.84 -18.01
CA ARG A 33 -42.13 -38.77 -19.12
C ARG A 33 -41.44 -38.86 -20.48
N TRP A 34 -42.20 -39.28 -21.49
CA TRP A 34 -41.95 -38.93 -22.89
C TRP A 34 -42.72 -37.64 -23.23
N ILE A 35 -42.09 -36.74 -23.98
CA ILE A 35 -42.69 -35.53 -24.56
C ILE A 35 -42.42 -35.49 -26.06
N LYS A 36 -43.20 -34.71 -26.80
CA LYS A 36 -42.95 -34.45 -28.22
C LYS A 36 -42.12 -33.19 -28.40
N ASP A 37 -41.09 -33.26 -29.24
CA ASP A 37 -40.36 -32.08 -29.71
C ASP A 37 -41.17 -31.33 -30.81
N PRO A 38 -40.75 -30.11 -31.22
CA PRO A 38 -41.44 -29.35 -32.27
C PRO A 38 -41.54 -30.03 -33.65
N SER A 39 -40.75 -31.10 -33.89
CA SER A 39 -40.80 -31.92 -35.10
C SER A 39 -41.62 -33.21 -34.95
N GLY A 40 -42.15 -33.48 -33.76
CA GLY A 40 -42.95 -34.67 -33.45
C GLY A 40 -42.14 -35.91 -33.04
N ARG A 41 -40.83 -35.78 -32.78
CA ARG A 41 -40.00 -36.86 -32.22
C ARG A 41 -40.26 -37.03 -30.72
N ASP A 42 -40.12 -38.25 -30.22
CA ASP A 42 -40.25 -38.55 -28.79
C ASP A 42 -38.94 -38.24 -28.06
N ILE A 43 -39.00 -37.37 -27.06
CA ILE A 43 -37.92 -37.05 -26.13
C ILE A 43 -38.27 -37.58 -24.73
N GLY A 44 -37.39 -38.38 -24.15
CA GLY A 44 -37.50 -38.91 -22.78
C GLY A 44 -36.75 -38.01 -21.81
N CYS A 45 -37.32 -37.77 -20.63
CA CYS A 45 -36.68 -36.99 -19.56
C CYS A 45 -36.19 -37.92 -18.45
N MET A 46 -34.86 -38.05 -18.33
CA MET A 46 -34.19 -38.79 -17.25
C MET A 46 -33.93 -37.84 -16.06
N LEU A 47 -34.32 -38.27 -14.87
CA LEU A 47 -34.06 -37.60 -13.60
C LEU A 47 -32.84 -38.21 -12.92
N VAL A 48 -31.77 -37.45 -12.77
CA VAL A 48 -30.67 -37.77 -11.86
C VAL A 48 -30.97 -37.07 -10.53
N PRO A 49 -31.30 -37.79 -9.44
CA PRO A 49 -31.56 -37.15 -8.15
C PRO A 49 -30.37 -36.31 -7.71
N GLY A 50 -30.64 -35.18 -7.04
CA GLY A 50 -29.58 -34.45 -6.36
C GLY A 50 -28.93 -35.32 -5.28
N GLU A 51 -29.72 -36.11 -4.53
CA GLU A 51 -29.17 -36.98 -3.48
C GLU A 51 -28.33 -38.11 -4.06
N ALA A 52 -27.10 -38.24 -3.56
CA ALA A 52 -26.21 -39.32 -3.94
C ALA A 52 -26.82 -40.69 -3.55
N PRO A 53 -26.84 -41.70 -4.45
CA PRO A 53 -27.52 -42.98 -4.22
C PRO A 53 -26.92 -43.80 -3.06
N LYS A 54 -27.52 -43.66 -1.87
CA LYS A 54 -27.09 -44.32 -0.62
C LYS A 54 -26.96 -45.83 -0.80
N ASP A 55 -25.81 -46.36 -0.36
CA ASP A 55 -25.38 -47.77 -0.41
C ASP A 55 -24.94 -48.34 -1.77
N TYR A 56 -24.79 -47.52 -2.84
CA TYR A 56 -24.42 -47.97 -4.20
C TYR A 56 -22.97 -47.69 -4.62
N LYS A 57 -21.97 -48.02 -3.78
CA LYS A 57 -20.55 -48.01 -4.19
C LYS A 57 -20.13 -49.36 -4.79
N ALA A 58 -19.45 -49.36 -5.93
CA ALA A 58 -18.71 -50.53 -6.40
C ALA A 58 -17.29 -50.56 -5.79
N PRO A 59 -16.58 -51.71 -5.82
CA PRO A 59 -15.15 -51.74 -5.52
C PRO A 59 -14.36 -50.84 -6.48
N SER A 60 -13.23 -50.31 -6.03
CA SER A 60 -12.27 -49.68 -6.92
C SER A 60 -11.54 -50.70 -7.79
N ALA A 61 -11.12 -50.23 -8.96
CA ALA A 61 -10.51 -51.00 -10.02
C ALA A 61 -9.05 -50.59 -10.20
N ILE A 62 -8.18 -51.56 -10.50
CA ILE A 62 -6.80 -51.31 -10.91
C ILE A 62 -6.73 -51.56 -12.41
N PRO A 63 -6.62 -50.52 -13.25
CA PRO A 63 -6.49 -50.69 -14.70
C PRO A 63 -5.22 -51.50 -15.03
N PRO A 64 -5.28 -52.47 -15.95
CA PRO A 64 -4.09 -53.13 -16.46
C PRO A 64 -3.27 -52.17 -17.33
N ALA A 65 -1.99 -52.46 -17.54
CA ALA A 65 -1.11 -51.69 -18.43
C ALA A 65 -1.52 -51.72 -19.93
N THR A 66 -2.60 -52.43 -20.26
CA THR A 66 -3.25 -52.44 -21.58
C THR A 66 -4.44 -51.48 -21.70
N ALA A 67 -4.90 -50.90 -20.58
CA ALA A 67 -5.97 -49.92 -20.58
C ALA A 67 -5.48 -48.58 -21.14
N ILE A 68 -6.37 -47.89 -21.86
CA ILE A 68 -6.14 -46.54 -22.37
C ILE A 68 -6.91 -45.59 -21.44
N LEU A 69 -6.18 -44.69 -20.77
CA LEU A 69 -6.72 -43.74 -19.80
C LEU A 69 -6.30 -42.32 -20.18
N ILE A 70 -7.26 -41.40 -20.19
CA ILE A 70 -6.94 -39.97 -20.26
C ILE A 70 -6.13 -39.59 -19.01
N GLN A 71 -5.07 -38.79 -19.19
CA GLN A 71 -4.21 -38.31 -18.10
C GLN A 71 -4.72 -36.96 -17.56
N ASN A 72 -4.32 -36.60 -16.34
CA ASN A 72 -4.76 -35.37 -15.66
C ASN A 72 -6.30 -35.23 -15.60
N VAL A 73 -7.00 -36.34 -15.32
CA VAL A 73 -8.44 -36.32 -15.02
C VAL A 73 -8.60 -36.27 -13.51
N PRO A 74 -9.23 -35.22 -12.94
CA PRO A 74 -9.35 -35.08 -11.50
C PRO A 74 -10.56 -35.89 -10.95
N ALA A 75 -10.48 -36.27 -9.68
CA ALA A 75 -11.46 -37.11 -9.02
C ALA A 75 -12.03 -36.41 -7.77
N TYR A 76 -13.26 -35.94 -7.88
CA TYR A 76 -13.96 -35.20 -6.81
C TYR A 76 -15.05 -36.05 -6.16
N SER A 77 -15.06 -36.09 -4.83
CA SER A 77 -16.20 -36.63 -4.07
C SER A 77 -17.39 -35.64 -4.06
N TRP A 78 -18.61 -36.20 -3.97
CA TRP A 78 -19.89 -35.54 -4.24
C TRP A 78 -20.09 -34.26 -3.43
N SER A 79 -20.57 -33.23 -4.13
CA SER A 79 -21.00 -31.96 -3.55
C SER A 79 -22.35 -31.57 -4.17
N PHE A 80 -23.44 -31.89 -3.47
CA PHE A 80 -24.84 -31.49 -3.76
C PHE A 80 -25.43 -31.88 -5.13
N GLY A 81 -24.72 -32.69 -5.93
CA GLY A 81 -25.24 -33.40 -7.09
C GLY A 81 -24.14 -34.17 -7.83
N CYS A 82 -24.39 -35.42 -8.24
CA CYS A 82 -23.38 -36.19 -8.98
C CYS A 82 -23.15 -35.64 -10.40
N SER A 83 -24.20 -35.17 -11.09
CA SER A 83 -24.06 -34.55 -12.42
C SER A 83 -23.15 -33.31 -12.44
N PRO A 84 -23.35 -32.27 -11.58
CA PRO A 84 -22.41 -31.16 -11.52
C PRO A 84 -21.04 -31.57 -10.98
N THR A 85 -20.93 -32.57 -10.09
CA THR A 85 -19.62 -33.09 -9.65
C THR A 85 -18.86 -33.74 -10.82
N ALA A 86 -19.52 -34.55 -11.66
CA ALA A 86 -18.92 -35.17 -12.84
C ALA A 86 -18.62 -34.14 -13.97
N ALA A 87 -19.47 -33.13 -14.13
CA ALA A 87 -19.19 -31.99 -15.01
C ALA A 87 -17.95 -31.20 -14.55
N ALA A 88 -17.83 -30.95 -13.24
CA ALA A 88 -16.65 -30.31 -12.67
C ALA A 88 -15.37 -31.15 -12.88
N MET A 89 -15.45 -32.49 -12.81
CA MET A 89 -14.31 -33.34 -13.19
C MET A 89 -13.92 -33.17 -14.66
N ALA A 90 -14.89 -33.13 -15.59
CA ALA A 90 -14.63 -32.94 -17.02
C ALA A 90 -14.02 -31.57 -17.33
N ALA A 91 -14.55 -30.53 -16.71
CA ALA A 91 -14.07 -29.17 -16.85
C ALA A 91 -12.68 -28.97 -16.21
N GLY A 92 -12.45 -29.55 -15.03
CA GLY A 92 -11.13 -29.57 -14.38
C GLY A 92 -10.10 -30.42 -15.13
N HIS A 93 -10.53 -31.42 -15.91
CA HIS A 93 -9.65 -32.09 -16.85
C HIS A 93 -9.21 -31.15 -17.97
N TYR A 94 -10.15 -30.50 -18.67
CA TYR A 94 -9.84 -29.58 -19.77
C TYR A 94 -8.93 -28.41 -19.30
N ASP A 95 -9.16 -27.90 -18.09
CA ASP A 95 -8.29 -26.93 -17.41
C ASP A 95 -6.83 -27.41 -17.30
N ASN A 96 -6.63 -28.69 -16.98
CA ASN A 96 -5.31 -29.33 -16.90
C ASN A 96 -4.69 -29.74 -18.25
N THR A 97 -5.44 -29.72 -19.36
CA THR A 97 -5.00 -30.34 -20.64
C THR A 97 -5.11 -29.46 -21.89
N GLY A 98 -5.36 -28.16 -21.74
CA GLY A 98 -5.22 -27.19 -22.83
C GLY A 98 -6.21 -26.04 -22.84
N PHE A 99 -7.11 -25.99 -21.85
CA PHE A 99 -8.16 -24.98 -21.71
C PHE A 99 -8.08 -24.33 -20.31
N PRO A 100 -6.96 -23.70 -19.93
CA PRO A 100 -6.76 -23.16 -18.57
C PRO A 100 -7.73 -22.01 -18.26
N ASP A 101 -7.83 -21.60 -17.00
CA ASP A 101 -8.74 -20.55 -16.54
C ASP A 101 -10.24 -20.94 -16.63
N ILE A 102 -10.55 -22.19 -16.98
CA ILE A 102 -11.86 -22.80 -16.70
C ILE A 102 -12.07 -22.85 -15.18
N TYR A 103 -11.00 -23.19 -14.43
CA TYR A 103 -10.95 -23.09 -12.98
C TYR A 103 -10.15 -21.86 -12.52
N SER A 104 -10.69 -21.19 -11.51
CA SER A 104 -10.27 -19.86 -11.04
C SER A 104 -10.28 -19.74 -9.52
N GLY A 105 -10.18 -20.87 -8.81
CA GLY A 105 -10.30 -20.95 -7.36
C GLY A 105 -9.01 -20.59 -6.59
N PRO A 106 -8.83 -21.08 -5.33
CA PRO A 106 -7.73 -20.71 -4.43
C PRO A 106 -6.29 -21.05 -4.89
N SER A 107 -6.09 -21.53 -6.11
CA SER A 107 -4.79 -21.58 -6.80
C SER A 107 -4.33 -20.21 -7.34
N ASN A 108 -5.24 -19.22 -7.39
CA ASN A 108 -5.03 -17.90 -7.98
C ASN A 108 -4.69 -17.95 -9.49
N GLY A 109 -5.56 -18.59 -10.29
CA GLY A 109 -5.34 -18.79 -11.74
C GLY A 109 -4.40 -19.94 -12.10
N GLY A 110 -4.05 -20.81 -11.14
CA GLY A 110 -3.38 -22.08 -11.42
C GLY A 110 -4.35 -23.23 -11.63
N ASN A 111 -3.91 -24.30 -12.31
CA ASN A 111 -4.70 -25.49 -12.65
C ASN A 111 -5.65 -26.00 -11.55
N ALA A 112 -6.81 -26.52 -11.96
CA ALA A 112 -7.72 -27.31 -11.14
C ALA A 112 -6.96 -28.47 -10.46
N PRO A 113 -6.90 -28.55 -9.12
CA PRO A 113 -6.16 -29.61 -8.47
C PRO A 113 -6.91 -30.95 -8.55
N MET A 114 -6.17 -32.05 -8.39
CA MET A 114 -6.61 -33.39 -8.79
C MET A 114 -7.70 -34.02 -7.89
N ASP A 115 -7.93 -33.47 -6.70
CA ASP A 115 -8.97 -33.90 -5.77
C ASP A 115 -9.53 -32.72 -4.95
N ASN A 116 -10.47 -32.99 -4.03
CA ASN A 116 -11.15 -31.97 -3.23
C ASN A 116 -10.59 -31.71 -1.82
N THR A 117 -9.35 -32.11 -1.54
CA THR A 117 -8.72 -31.88 -0.23
C THR A 117 -8.46 -30.40 0.10
N CYS A 118 -8.22 -29.54 -0.90
CA CYS A 118 -7.78 -28.15 -0.67
C CYS A 118 -8.90 -27.14 -0.34
N TRP A 119 -10.16 -27.48 -0.58
CA TRP A 119 -11.30 -26.60 -0.24
C TRP A 119 -11.87 -26.88 1.15
N GLY A 120 -11.78 -28.12 1.62
CA GLY A 120 -12.30 -28.54 2.92
C GLY A 120 -13.77 -28.95 2.89
N MET A 121 -14.45 -28.84 4.04
CA MET A 121 -15.80 -29.34 4.25
C MET A 121 -16.76 -28.26 4.74
N ILE A 122 -18.00 -28.31 4.26
CA ILE A 122 -19.15 -27.53 4.74
C ILE A 122 -20.16 -28.46 5.42
N THR A 123 -20.94 -27.95 6.37
CA THR A 123 -22.02 -28.71 7.02
C THR A 123 -23.35 -27.97 6.88
N ILE A 124 -24.26 -28.51 6.07
CA ILE A 124 -25.57 -27.91 5.79
C ILE A 124 -26.66 -28.87 6.29
N ASN A 125 -27.61 -28.35 7.08
CA ASN A 125 -28.74 -29.11 7.65
C ASN A 125 -28.37 -30.41 8.38
N GLY A 126 -27.14 -30.51 8.89
CA GLY A 126 -26.61 -31.68 9.62
C GLY A 126 -25.84 -32.68 8.76
N GLU A 127 -25.74 -32.49 7.44
CA GLU A 127 -24.85 -33.28 6.58
C GLU A 127 -23.54 -32.54 6.30
N THR A 128 -22.40 -33.12 6.70
CA THR A 128 -21.05 -32.62 6.39
C THR A 128 -20.58 -33.20 5.05
N ARG A 129 -20.09 -32.34 4.14
CA ARG A 129 -19.73 -32.67 2.75
C ARG A 129 -18.46 -31.93 2.32
N ASN A 130 -17.67 -32.50 1.42
CA ASN A 130 -16.54 -31.80 0.79
C ASN A 130 -17.07 -30.74 -0.20
N GLN A 131 -16.36 -29.62 -0.33
CA GLN A 131 -16.62 -28.64 -1.39
C GLN A 131 -16.05 -29.09 -2.75
N CYS A 132 -16.51 -28.50 -3.85
CA CYS A 132 -16.13 -28.87 -5.23
C CYS A 132 -15.42 -27.69 -5.95
N PRO A 133 -14.40 -27.93 -6.80
CA PRO A 133 -13.57 -26.88 -7.41
C PRO A 133 -14.36 -25.83 -8.19
N LEU A 134 -15.25 -26.31 -9.07
CA LEU A 134 -16.00 -25.47 -10.01
C LEU A 134 -17.37 -25.06 -9.44
N SER A 135 -17.38 -24.97 -8.11
CA SER A 135 -18.29 -24.14 -7.32
C SER A 135 -17.74 -22.72 -7.09
N ALA A 136 -16.51 -22.44 -7.52
CA ALA A 136 -15.81 -21.19 -7.25
C ALA A 136 -15.87 -20.16 -8.41
N THR A 137 -15.92 -18.90 -7.98
CA THR A 137 -16.04 -17.63 -8.72
C THR A 137 -14.95 -17.36 -9.75
N MET A 138 -15.23 -16.47 -10.71
CA MET A 138 -14.33 -16.05 -11.78
C MET A 138 -13.43 -14.91 -11.29
N GLN A 139 -12.28 -15.29 -10.71
CA GLN A 139 -11.33 -14.34 -10.12
C GLN A 139 -10.95 -13.24 -11.12
N ASN A 140 -10.93 -11.99 -10.64
CA ASN A 140 -10.65 -10.76 -11.40
C ASN A 140 -11.70 -10.32 -12.44
N LEU A 141 -12.82 -11.05 -12.60
CA LEU A 141 -13.94 -10.62 -13.47
C LEU A 141 -15.28 -10.40 -12.73
N ASP A 142 -15.57 -11.16 -11.66
CA ASP A 142 -16.79 -10.96 -10.84
C ASP A 142 -16.58 -10.13 -9.55
N GLN A 143 -15.33 -9.72 -9.28
CA GLN A 143 -14.90 -8.89 -8.15
C GLN A 143 -15.09 -9.50 -6.74
N ARG A 144 -15.32 -10.82 -6.60
CA ARG A 144 -15.57 -11.45 -5.29
C ARG A 144 -14.31 -11.98 -4.61
N THR A 145 -14.34 -11.97 -3.27
CA THR A 145 -13.21 -12.35 -2.40
C THR A 145 -13.43 -13.67 -1.64
N GLU A 146 -14.62 -14.26 -1.71
CA GLU A 146 -14.98 -15.47 -0.97
C GLU A 146 -14.79 -16.75 -1.81
N ARG A 147 -14.51 -17.87 -1.15
CA ARG A 147 -14.32 -19.17 -1.80
C ARG A 147 -15.68 -19.78 -2.13
N GLY A 148 -16.10 -19.67 -3.39
CA GLY A 148 -17.44 -20.07 -3.83
C GLY A 148 -17.83 -21.52 -3.52
N HIS A 149 -19.14 -21.70 -3.29
CA HIS A 149 -19.81 -22.91 -2.84
C HIS A 149 -20.97 -23.28 -3.79
N VAL A 150 -21.38 -24.56 -3.83
CA VAL A 150 -22.74 -24.90 -4.25
C VAL A 150 -23.64 -24.63 -3.04
N ASP A 151 -24.29 -23.48 -3.01
CA ASP A 151 -25.23 -23.14 -1.92
C ASP A 151 -26.45 -22.37 -2.45
N ASP A 152 -27.02 -22.88 -3.53
CA ASP A 152 -28.44 -22.71 -3.82
C ASP A 152 -29.23 -23.94 -3.33
N TYR A 153 -30.08 -23.68 -2.34
CA TYR A 153 -31.25 -24.48 -1.96
C TYR A 153 -31.05 -25.93 -1.48
N TRP A 154 -29.87 -26.38 -1.01
CA TRP A 154 -29.79 -27.75 -0.44
C TRP A 154 -30.40 -27.83 0.97
N ILE A 155 -31.73 -27.76 1.01
CA ILE A 155 -32.49 -27.96 2.25
C ILE A 155 -32.51 -29.46 2.56
N VAL A 156 -33.28 -30.23 1.78
CA VAL A 156 -33.25 -31.70 1.63
C VAL A 156 -33.85 -32.03 0.25
N TYR A 157 -33.46 -33.14 -0.37
CA TYR A 157 -34.16 -33.70 -1.54
C TYR A 157 -35.70 -33.76 -1.33
N LYS A 158 -36.47 -33.23 -2.30
CA LYS A 158 -37.94 -33.06 -2.25
C LYS A 158 -38.49 -32.11 -1.16
N ASN A 159 -37.68 -31.18 -0.66
CA ASN A 159 -38.17 -30.11 0.22
C ASN A 159 -38.63 -28.89 -0.60
N TYR A 160 -39.87 -28.45 -0.40
CA TYR A 160 -40.49 -27.32 -1.10
C TYR A 160 -40.49 -26.01 -0.28
N GLY A 161 -39.73 -25.96 0.82
CA GLY A 161 -39.62 -24.78 1.68
C GLY A 161 -38.69 -23.68 1.13
N PRO A 162 -38.75 -22.47 1.71
CA PRO A 162 -37.78 -21.41 1.42
C PRO A 162 -36.40 -21.74 2.02
N ASP A 163 -35.36 -21.15 1.42
CA ASP A 163 -33.96 -21.30 1.80
C ASP A 163 -33.67 -20.97 3.28
N PRO A 164 -32.92 -21.81 4.03
CA PRO A 164 -32.46 -21.50 5.38
C PRO A 164 -31.45 -20.34 5.48
N PHE A 165 -30.68 -19.99 4.44
CA PHE A 165 -29.73 -18.88 4.53
C PHE A 165 -30.39 -17.50 4.65
N LEU A 166 -31.60 -17.34 4.10
CA LEU A 166 -32.49 -16.18 4.36
C LEU A 166 -32.80 -15.94 5.86
N ILE A 167 -32.60 -16.94 6.73
CA ILE A 167 -32.84 -16.84 8.18
C ILE A 167 -31.58 -16.37 8.93
N ASN A 168 -30.38 -16.54 8.34
CA ASN A 168 -29.09 -16.27 8.99
C ASN A 168 -28.32 -15.06 8.42
N ASN A 169 -28.93 -14.29 7.51
CA ASN A 169 -28.48 -12.94 7.13
C ASN A 169 -27.11 -12.87 6.39
N TRP A 170 -26.82 -13.86 5.54
CA TRP A 170 -25.70 -13.84 4.58
C TRP A 170 -26.16 -13.31 3.20
N PRO A 171 -25.27 -12.76 2.35
CA PRO A 171 -25.60 -12.39 0.98
C PRO A 171 -25.89 -13.62 0.10
N GLN A 172 -26.98 -13.58 -0.67
CA GLN A 172 -27.24 -14.58 -1.70
C GLN A 172 -26.27 -14.37 -2.88
N HIS A 173 -25.74 -15.46 -3.45
CA HIS A 173 -24.89 -15.39 -4.64
C HIS A 173 -25.72 -15.10 -5.92
N ILE A 174 -25.03 -14.78 -7.02
CA ILE A 174 -25.67 -14.43 -8.29
C ILE A 174 -25.70 -15.67 -9.18
N ILE A 175 -26.87 -16.01 -9.74
CA ILE A 175 -27.05 -17.20 -10.58
C ILE A 175 -26.04 -17.20 -11.75
N GLY A 176 -25.22 -18.25 -11.84
CA GLY A 176 -24.22 -18.43 -12.91
C GLY A 176 -22.77 -18.42 -12.43
N ASP A 177 -22.52 -18.74 -11.16
CA ASP A 177 -21.16 -18.85 -10.62
C ASP A 177 -20.56 -20.25 -10.84
N CYS A 178 -21.43 -21.27 -10.86
CA CYS A 178 -21.05 -22.65 -10.57
C CYS A 178 -21.70 -23.67 -11.54
N THR A 179 -21.07 -24.84 -11.71
CA THR A 179 -21.58 -25.91 -12.61
C THR A 179 -22.99 -26.39 -12.26
N ALA A 180 -23.42 -26.29 -10.98
CA ALA A 180 -24.74 -26.71 -10.54
C ALA A 180 -25.84 -25.74 -11.04
N ASP A 181 -25.64 -24.44 -10.90
CA ASP A 181 -26.55 -23.39 -11.36
C ASP A 181 -26.71 -23.47 -12.88
N TYR A 182 -25.60 -23.59 -13.60
CA TYR A 182 -25.63 -23.77 -15.04
C TYR A 182 -26.34 -25.05 -15.45
N MET A 183 -26.10 -26.20 -14.80
CA MET A 183 -26.85 -27.43 -15.06
C MET A 183 -28.27 -27.44 -14.47
N GLY A 184 -28.72 -26.33 -13.87
CA GLY A 184 -30.05 -26.17 -13.29
C GLY A 184 -30.34 -27.08 -12.09
N THR A 185 -29.30 -27.67 -11.49
CA THR A 185 -29.43 -28.61 -10.37
C THR A 185 -29.86 -27.83 -9.14
N ASN A 186 -30.94 -28.27 -8.49
CA ASN A 186 -31.39 -27.74 -7.21
C ASN A 186 -31.74 -26.23 -7.19
N GLN A 187 -32.49 -25.76 -8.19
CA GLN A 187 -32.79 -24.33 -8.38
C GLN A 187 -34.25 -23.98 -8.03
N SER A 188 -34.57 -23.74 -6.75
CA SER A 188 -35.96 -23.49 -6.32
C SER A 188 -36.59 -22.24 -6.97
N VAL A 189 -35.81 -21.15 -7.11
CA VAL A 189 -36.25 -19.86 -7.69
C VAL A 189 -36.64 -19.96 -9.17
N ILE A 190 -35.99 -20.84 -9.95
CA ILE A 190 -36.38 -21.09 -11.34
C ILE A 190 -37.45 -22.19 -11.46
N GLY A 191 -37.77 -22.92 -10.38
CA GLY A 191 -38.84 -23.93 -10.31
C GLY A 191 -38.38 -25.37 -10.09
N ASN A 192 -37.08 -25.65 -9.98
CA ASN A 192 -36.52 -26.98 -9.76
C ASN A 192 -36.36 -27.33 -8.27
N ALA A 193 -37.48 -27.38 -7.54
CA ALA A 193 -37.54 -27.68 -6.11
C ALA A 193 -37.40 -29.19 -5.74
N ASP A 194 -37.09 -30.06 -6.71
CA ASP A 194 -36.86 -31.49 -6.45
C ASP A 194 -35.37 -31.86 -6.37
N GLY A 195 -34.45 -30.92 -6.61
CA GLY A 195 -33.01 -31.14 -6.50
C GLY A 195 -32.38 -31.91 -7.67
N SER A 196 -33.14 -32.41 -8.64
CA SER A 196 -32.59 -33.26 -9.71
C SER A 196 -31.88 -32.47 -10.80
N THR A 197 -30.82 -33.05 -11.36
CA THR A 197 -30.37 -32.71 -12.72
C THR A 197 -31.24 -33.46 -13.72
N ARG A 198 -31.61 -32.81 -14.82
CA ARG A 198 -32.50 -33.36 -15.84
C ARG A 198 -31.73 -33.51 -17.15
N PHE A 199 -31.74 -34.71 -17.73
CA PHE A 199 -31.15 -34.95 -19.05
C PHE A 199 -32.23 -35.47 -20.00
N PHE A 200 -32.23 -34.95 -21.22
CA PHE A 200 -33.23 -35.29 -22.24
C PHE A 200 -32.61 -36.15 -23.34
N PHE A 201 -33.35 -37.10 -23.91
CA PHE A 201 -32.84 -38.03 -24.92
C PHE A 201 -33.88 -38.35 -25.99
N LEU A 202 -33.48 -38.50 -27.26
CA LEU A 202 -34.39 -38.93 -28.33
C LEU A 202 -34.61 -40.45 -28.32
N ALA A 203 -35.87 -40.88 -28.48
CA ALA A 203 -36.27 -42.28 -28.40
C ALA A 203 -35.65 -43.19 -29.49
N ASP A 204 -35.30 -42.61 -30.64
CA ASP A 204 -34.68 -43.30 -31.77
C ASP A 204 -33.16 -43.53 -31.60
N GLY A 205 -32.58 -43.03 -30.50
CA GLY A 205 -31.14 -43.11 -30.22
C GLY A 205 -30.28 -42.08 -30.96
N SER A 206 -30.88 -41.16 -31.73
CA SER A 206 -30.12 -40.05 -32.32
C SER A 206 -29.67 -39.03 -31.27
N PRO A 207 -28.57 -38.27 -31.50
CA PRO A 207 -28.07 -37.31 -30.53
C PRO A 207 -29.01 -36.09 -30.40
N LEU A 208 -29.49 -35.83 -29.19
CA LEU A 208 -30.24 -34.63 -28.87
C LEU A 208 -29.25 -33.51 -28.54
N ASN A 209 -29.09 -32.58 -29.48
CA ASN A 209 -28.21 -31.43 -29.33
C ASN A 209 -28.96 -30.31 -28.59
N ASP A 210 -28.31 -29.76 -27.56
CA ASP A 210 -28.61 -28.47 -26.92
C ASP A 210 -30.11 -28.16 -26.66
N TYR A 211 -30.78 -28.97 -25.83
CA TYR A 211 -32.24 -28.93 -25.69
C TYR A 211 -32.76 -27.96 -24.62
N THR A 212 -33.00 -26.71 -25.03
CA THR A 212 -33.56 -25.62 -24.18
C THR A 212 -35.06 -25.72 -23.87
N GLY A 213 -35.78 -26.70 -24.43
CA GLY A 213 -37.25 -26.72 -24.54
C GLY A 213 -38.08 -26.83 -23.25
N ASN A 214 -37.45 -26.76 -22.07
CA ASN A 214 -38.12 -26.77 -20.75
C ASN A 214 -37.63 -25.63 -19.82
N GLU A 215 -36.93 -24.64 -20.35
CA GLU A 215 -36.35 -23.54 -19.56
C GLU A 215 -37.31 -22.36 -19.29
N PRO A 216 -37.04 -21.57 -18.24
CA PRO A 216 -36.06 -21.80 -17.18
C PRO A 216 -36.49 -22.88 -16.17
N GLY A 217 -37.76 -23.32 -16.22
CA GLY A 217 -38.42 -24.15 -15.22
C GLY A 217 -37.75 -25.49 -14.87
N ARG A 218 -37.20 -26.16 -15.87
CA ARG A 218 -36.67 -27.53 -15.82
C ARG A 218 -35.54 -27.68 -16.84
N ARG A 219 -34.50 -26.85 -16.66
CA ARG A 219 -33.30 -26.78 -17.52
C ARG A 219 -32.70 -28.17 -17.82
N ASP A 220 -32.20 -28.35 -19.03
CA ASP A 220 -31.41 -29.53 -19.42
C ASP A 220 -29.97 -29.37 -18.92
N GLY A 221 -29.48 -30.37 -18.18
CA GLY A 221 -28.09 -30.45 -17.75
C GLY A 221 -27.11 -30.49 -18.92
N CYS A 222 -27.54 -30.93 -20.11
CA CYS A 222 -26.74 -30.82 -21.32
C CYS A 222 -26.56 -29.36 -21.74
N HIS A 223 -27.64 -28.59 -21.95
CA HIS A 223 -27.54 -27.17 -22.30
C HIS A 223 -26.81 -26.36 -21.22
N GLY A 224 -27.04 -26.70 -19.94
CA GLY A 224 -26.29 -26.13 -18.83
C GLY A 224 -24.79 -26.34 -18.91
N LEU A 225 -24.34 -27.55 -19.29
CA LEU A 225 -22.92 -27.85 -19.49
C LEU A 225 -22.30 -26.95 -20.57
N ARG A 226 -23.03 -26.63 -21.65
CA ARG A 226 -22.60 -25.64 -22.66
C ARG A 226 -22.45 -24.24 -22.05
N LEU A 227 -23.48 -23.74 -21.38
CA LEU A 227 -23.49 -22.37 -20.82
C LEU A 227 -22.35 -22.14 -19.82
N PHE A 228 -21.96 -23.17 -19.06
CA PHE A 228 -20.82 -23.09 -18.16
C PHE A 228 -19.49 -22.85 -18.91
N TYR A 229 -19.21 -23.56 -20.00
CA TYR A 229 -17.97 -23.31 -20.77
C TYR A 229 -18.01 -21.98 -21.52
N GLU A 230 -19.18 -21.59 -22.03
CA GLU A 230 -19.37 -20.29 -22.70
C GLU A 230 -19.15 -19.11 -21.73
N SER A 231 -19.52 -19.23 -20.44
CA SER A 231 -19.22 -18.19 -19.44
C SER A 231 -17.76 -18.16 -18.99
N ARG A 232 -17.03 -19.28 -19.13
CA ARG A 232 -15.55 -19.32 -19.04
C ARG A 232 -14.86 -18.89 -20.35
N GLY A 233 -15.60 -18.37 -21.33
CA GLY A 233 -15.07 -17.78 -22.57
C GLY A 233 -14.80 -18.76 -23.71
N TYR A 234 -15.24 -20.02 -23.60
CA TYR A 234 -14.96 -21.06 -24.58
C TYR A 234 -16.10 -21.26 -25.60
N GLU A 235 -15.74 -21.42 -26.87
CA GLU A 235 -16.69 -21.87 -27.89
C GLU A 235 -16.94 -23.38 -27.77
N VAL A 236 -18.21 -23.75 -27.61
CA VAL A 236 -18.66 -25.15 -27.55
C VAL A 236 -19.10 -25.61 -28.93
N LEU A 237 -18.26 -26.43 -29.57
CA LEU A 237 -18.44 -26.95 -30.93
C LEU A 237 -19.61 -27.93 -31.03
N GLU A 238 -19.69 -28.87 -30.07
CA GLU A 238 -20.76 -29.85 -29.95
C GLU A 238 -21.16 -30.02 -28.49
N ASN A 239 -22.47 -30.16 -28.24
CA ASN A 239 -23.06 -30.40 -26.93
C ASN A 239 -24.33 -31.25 -27.09
N TYR A 240 -24.27 -32.53 -26.70
CA TYR A 240 -25.42 -33.43 -26.88
C TYR A 240 -25.51 -34.56 -25.86
N THR A 241 -26.74 -35.01 -25.67
CA THR A 241 -27.12 -36.24 -24.97
C THR A 241 -27.51 -37.31 -25.99
N GLN A 242 -27.09 -38.56 -25.76
CA GLN A 242 -27.46 -39.68 -26.62
C GLN A 242 -27.64 -40.97 -25.81
N LEU A 243 -28.70 -41.74 -26.11
CA LEU A 243 -28.89 -43.08 -25.53
C LEU A 243 -27.78 -44.02 -26.04
N ILE A 244 -27.42 -45.04 -25.26
CA ILE A 244 -26.53 -46.09 -25.77
C ILE A 244 -27.19 -46.92 -26.88
N THR A 245 -26.39 -47.51 -27.77
CA THR A 245 -26.89 -48.41 -28.83
C THR A 245 -27.72 -49.55 -28.23
N GLY A 246 -28.89 -49.85 -28.81
CA GLY A 246 -29.76 -50.94 -28.36
C GLY A 246 -30.70 -50.59 -27.19
N MET A 247 -30.52 -49.44 -26.52
CA MET A 247 -31.46 -48.97 -25.50
C MET A 247 -32.86 -48.76 -26.11
N TYR A 248 -33.91 -49.32 -25.50
CA TYR A 248 -35.26 -49.44 -26.08
C TYR A 248 -35.34 -50.12 -27.47
N GLY A 249 -34.31 -50.85 -27.89
CA GLY A 249 -34.21 -51.44 -29.22
C GLY A 249 -33.76 -50.47 -30.32
N ASN A 250 -33.21 -49.30 -29.97
CA ASN A 250 -32.67 -48.36 -30.95
C ASN A 250 -31.45 -48.93 -31.70
N SER A 251 -31.17 -48.39 -32.90
CA SER A 251 -29.96 -48.74 -33.69
C SER A 251 -29.05 -47.55 -34.00
N LEU A 252 -29.32 -46.36 -33.45
CA LEU A 252 -28.55 -45.14 -33.70
C LEU A 252 -27.74 -44.66 -32.48
N GLY A 253 -27.96 -45.25 -31.31
CA GLY A 253 -27.39 -44.84 -30.03
C GLY A 253 -25.87 -44.94 -29.95
N PHE A 254 -25.30 -44.12 -29.06
CA PHE A 254 -23.87 -44.00 -28.79
C PHE A 254 -23.25 -45.36 -28.43
N SER A 255 -22.18 -45.73 -29.12
CA SER A 255 -21.57 -47.06 -29.01
C SER A 255 -20.29 -47.06 -28.17
N PHE A 256 -19.81 -48.25 -27.80
CA PHE A 256 -18.48 -48.39 -27.20
C PHE A 256 -17.35 -47.94 -28.15
N ASP A 257 -17.57 -48.01 -29.47
CA ASP A 257 -16.60 -47.47 -30.44
C ASP A 257 -16.55 -45.93 -30.39
N ASN A 258 -17.70 -45.25 -30.22
CA ASN A 258 -17.73 -43.80 -30.02
C ASN A 258 -17.17 -43.38 -28.64
N PHE A 259 -17.34 -44.22 -27.61
CA PHE A 259 -16.70 -43.97 -26.32
C PHE A 259 -15.18 -43.99 -26.44
N LYS A 260 -14.61 -45.02 -27.08
CA LYS A 260 -13.17 -45.07 -27.36
C LYS A 260 -12.70 -43.89 -28.20
N GLU A 261 -13.48 -43.48 -29.21
CA GLU A 261 -13.18 -42.30 -30.04
C GLU A 261 -13.05 -41.01 -29.21
N GLU A 262 -13.90 -40.78 -28.20
CA GLU A 262 -13.73 -39.64 -27.28
C GLU A 262 -12.47 -39.80 -26.41
N ILE A 263 -12.25 -40.99 -25.82
CA ILE A 263 -11.08 -41.28 -24.96
C ILE A 263 -9.75 -41.13 -25.72
N ASP A 264 -9.65 -41.67 -26.94
CA ASP A 264 -8.47 -41.61 -27.82
C ASP A 264 -8.12 -40.17 -28.24
N ASN A 265 -9.11 -39.27 -28.21
CA ASN A 265 -8.94 -37.84 -28.46
C ASN A 265 -8.74 -37.01 -27.17
N GLY A 266 -8.63 -37.64 -25.99
CA GLY A 266 -8.46 -36.93 -24.72
C GLY A 266 -9.72 -36.23 -24.21
N ARG A 267 -10.92 -36.66 -24.63
CA ARG A 267 -12.21 -36.08 -24.19
C ARG A 267 -12.94 -37.02 -23.22
N PRO A 268 -13.00 -36.71 -21.92
CA PRO A 268 -13.78 -37.50 -20.98
C PRO A 268 -15.27 -37.16 -21.14
N VAL A 269 -16.15 -38.12 -20.85
CA VAL A 269 -17.61 -37.97 -21.09
C VAL A 269 -18.45 -38.34 -19.88
N LEU A 270 -19.59 -37.67 -19.73
CA LEU A 270 -20.51 -37.93 -18.62
C LEU A 270 -21.33 -39.18 -18.93
N LEU A 271 -21.09 -40.25 -18.17
CA LEU A 271 -21.82 -41.51 -18.23
C LEU A 271 -23.16 -41.35 -17.52
N GLN A 272 -24.25 -41.52 -18.27
CA GLN A 272 -25.61 -41.29 -17.78
C GLN A 272 -26.25 -42.63 -17.40
N LEU A 273 -26.49 -42.83 -16.11
CA LEU A 273 -27.02 -44.07 -15.53
C LEU A 273 -28.41 -43.86 -14.93
N SER A 274 -29.06 -44.99 -14.62
CA SER A 274 -30.31 -45.13 -13.86
C SER A 274 -30.21 -44.46 -12.48
N GLY A 275 -30.36 -43.13 -12.45
CA GLY A 275 -30.33 -42.29 -11.25
C GLY A 275 -28.95 -41.79 -10.81
N HIS A 276 -27.94 -41.79 -11.68
CA HIS A 276 -26.57 -41.38 -11.32
C HIS A 276 -25.81 -40.85 -12.55
N THR A 277 -24.82 -39.98 -12.32
CA THR A 277 -23.92 -39.45 -13.36
C THR A 277 -22.47 -39.60 -12.90
N MET A 278 -21.61 -40.13 -13.76
CA MET A 278 -20.19 -40.40 -13.47
C MET A 278 -19.32 -39.88 -14.61
N LEU A 279 -18.02 -39.64 -14.39
CA LEU A 279 -17.11 -39.29 -15.48
C LEU A 279 -16.41 -40.53 -16.02
N GLY A 280 -16.67 -40.89 -17.28
CA GLY A 280 -15.92 -41.92 -18.01
C GLY A 280 -14.69 -41.32 -18.69
N PHE A 281 -13.51 -41.89 -18.43
CA PHE A 281 -12.23 -41.31 -18.87
C PHE A 281 -11.20 -42.34 -19.39
N GLY A 282 -11.57 -43.62 -19.48
CA GLY A 282 -10.69 -44.64 -20.02
C GLY A 282 -11.40 -45.93 -20.38
N TYR A 283 -10.70 -46.86 -21.03
CA TYR A 283 -11.23 -48.17 -21.40
C TYR A 283 -10.19 -49.30 -21.43
N ASP A 284 -10.66 -50.55 -21.38
CA ASP A 284 -9.95 -51.70 -21.94
C ASP A 284 -10.89 -52.41 -22.94
N VAL A 285 -10.35 -52.79 -24.10
CA VAL A 285 -11.07 -53.57 -25.12
C VAL A 285 -11.42 -54.97 -24.60
N ALA A 286 -10.64 -55.50 -23.66
CA ALA A 286 -10.98 -56.72 -22.94
C ALA A 286 -12.27 -56.54 -22.12
N GLY A 287 -13.34 -57.23 -22.54
CA GLY A 287 -14.63 -57.21 -21.86
C GLY A 287 -15.47 -55.94 -22.06
N ASN A 288 -15.10 -55.08 -23.03
CA ASN A 288 -15.68 -53.74 -23.23
C ASN A 288 -15.71 -52.93 -21.92
N THR A 289 -14.56 -52.87 -21.24
CA THR A 289 -14.45 -52.26 -19.91
C THR A 289 -14.32 -50.74 -20.04
N VAL A 290 -15.07 -50.02 -19.20
CA VAL A 290 -15.03 -48.56 -19.02
C VAL A 290 -14.35 -48.26 -17.69
N TYR A 291 -13.41 -47.31 -17.67
CA TYR A 291 -12.83 -46.73 -16.45
C TYR A 291 -13.42 -45.34 -16.19
N LEU A 292 -13.75 -45.09 -14.93
CA LEU A 292 -14.59 -43.96 -14.52
C LEU A 292 -14.28 -43.48 -13.10
N HIS A 293 -14.64 -42.23 -12.81
CA HIS A 293 -14.74 -41.70 -11.45
C HIS A 293 -16.22 -41.56 -11.04
N ASP A 294 -16.55 -42.15 -9.89
CA ASP A 294 -17.93 -42.41 -9.42
C ASP A 294 -18.55 -41.24 -8.64
N THR A 295 -17.85 -40.11 -8.54
CA THR A 295 -18.21 -38.94 -7.70
C THR A 295 -18.31 -39.24 -6.19
N TRP A 296 -17.83 -40.39 -5.71
CA TRP A 296 -18.07 -40.84 -4.33
C TRP A 296 -16.83 -40.86 -3.44
N ASP A 297 -15.66 -40.82 -4.06
CA ASP A 297 -14.31 -40.80 -3.51
C ASP A 297 -13.37 -40.57 -4.72
N ASN A 298 -12.07 -40.79 -4.53
CA ASN A 298 -11.04 -40.38 -5.49
C ASN A 298 -10.42 -41.58 -6.24
N ASP A 299 -10.96 -42.80 -6.05
CA ASP A 299 -10.45 -44.00 -6.71
C ASP A 299 -10.89 -44.08 -8.18
N ILE A 300 -10.22 -44.94 -8.96
CA ILE A 300 -10.68 -45.38 -10.27
C ILE A 300 -11.67 -46.53 -10.08
N HIS A 301 -12.81 -46.49 -10.75
CA HIS A 301 -13.79 -47.58 -10.81
C HIS A 301 -13.96 -48.09 -12.24
N SER A 302 -14.71 -49.18 -12.41
CA SER A 302 -14.98 -49.74 -13.75
C SER A 302 -16.34 -50.43 -13.89
N MET A 303 -16.88 -50.43 -15.11
CA MET A 303 -18.06 -51.23 -15.51
C MET A 303 -17.89 -51.78 -16.94
N THR A 304 -18.65 -52.82 -17.31
CA THR A 304 -18.78 -53.20 -18.73
C THR A 304 -19.74 -52.24 -19.44
N TRP A 305 -19.39 -51.80 -20.65
CA TRP A 305 -20.24 -50.94 -21.47
C TRP A 305 -21.64 -51.51 -21.68
N GLY A 306 -22.67 -50.67 -21.48
CA GLY A 306 -24.08 -51.04 -21.63
C GLY A 306 -24.61 -52.02 -20.58
N SER A 307 -23.86 -52.27 -19.50
CA SER A 307 -24.30 -53.07 -18.36
C SER A 307 -24.84 -52.19 -17.22
N SER A 308 -24.61 -52.57 -15.96
CA SER A 308 -24.98 -51.77 -14.79
C SER A 308 -23.81 -51.63 -13.81
N TYR A 309 -23.70 -50.44 -13.22
CA TYR A 309 -22.74 -50.12 -12.17
C TYR A 309 -23.46 -50.13 -10.82
N ALA A 310 -22.99 -50.96 -9.88
CA ALA A 310 -23.68 -51.26 -8.61
C ALA A 310 -25.18 -51.65 -8.75
N GLY A 311 -25.65 -52.06 -9.94
CA GLY A 311 -27.05 -52.33 -10.25
C GLY A 311 -27.83 -51.18 -10.89
N MET A 312 -27.22 -50.01 -11.10
CA MET A 312 -27.76 -48.90 -11.89
C MET A 312 -27.39 -49.09 -13.37
N ALA A 313 -28.35 -49.35 -14.25
CA ALA A 313 -28.08 -49.55 -15.69
C ALA A 313 -27.52 -48.29 -16.36
N GLN A 314 -26.63 -48.45 -17.35
CA GLN A 314 -26.23 -47.36 -18.26
C GLN A 314 -27.36 -47.05 -19.25
N TRP A 315 -27.70 -45.77 -19.39
CA TRP A 315 -28.77 -45.28 -20.28
C TRP A 315 -28.21 -44.54 -21.49
N GLY A 316 -27.16 -43.75 -21.30
CA GLY A 316 -26.62 -42.88 -22.34
C GLY A 316 -25.29 -42.24 -21.97
N VAL A 317 -24.94 -41.21 -22.74
CA VAL A 317 -23.76 -40.35 -22.55
C VAL A 317 -24.17 -38.90 -22.79
N THR A 318 -23.55 -37.97 -22.07
CA THR A 318 -23.49 -36.54 -22.43
C THR A 318 -22.08 -36.21 -22.88
N VAL A 319 -21.99 -35.63 -24.08
CA VAL A 319 -20.73 -35.26 -24.76
C VAL A 319 -20.67 -33.75 -24.90
N VAL A 320 -19.50 -33.17 -24.60
CA VAL A 320 -19.18 -31.76 -24.84
C VAL A 320 -17.80 -31.66 -25.48
N ARG A 321 -17.73 -30.95 -26.62
CA ARG A 321 -16.49 -30.74 -27.38
C ARG A 321 -16.20 -29.24 -27.46
N LEU A 322 -15.08 -28.82 -26.88
CA LEU A 322 -14.63 -27.43 -26.89
C LEU A 322 -13.76 -27.13 -28.12
N VAL A 323 -13.82 -25.90 -28.64
CA VAL A 323 -12.83 -25.40 -29.58
C VAL A 323 -11.59 -24.95 -28.81
N SER A 324 -10.42 -25.54 -29.09
CA SER A 324 -9.16 -25.05 -28.52
C SER A 324 -8.90 -23.63 -29.01
N LEU A 325 -8.62 -22.70 -28.09
CA LEU A 325 -8.34 -21.30 -28.42
C LEU A 325 -7.27 -21.23 -29.51
N SER A 326 -7.61 -20.64 -30.65
CA SER A 326 -6.74 -20.55 -31.84
C SER A 326 -6.15 -19.16 -32.05
N SER A 327 -6.54 -18.19 -31.21
CA SER A 327 -6.00 -16.83 -31.20
C SER A 327 -4.66 -16.76 -30.46
N PRO A 328 -3.73 -15.87 -30.87
CA PRO A 328 -2.73 -15.33 -29.94
C PRO A 328 -3.43 -14.60 -28.78
N PRO A 329 -2.72 -14.27 -27.69
CA PRO A 329 -3.28 -13.40 -26.66
C PRO A 329 -3.70 -12.05 -27.25
N GLN A 330 -4.62 -11.36 -26.58
CA GLN A 330 -4.79 -9.92 -26.76
C GLN A 330 -4.24 -9.24 -25.51
N ALA A 331 -3.18 -8.45 -25.66
CA ALA A 331 -2.49 -7.82 -24.55
C ALA A 331 -3.33 -6.67 -23.98
N GLN A 332 -3.57 -6.69 -22.67
CA GLN A 332 -4.24 -5.60 -21.94
C GLN A 332 -3.65 -5.49 -20.53
N PHE A 333 -3.47 -4.28 -20.01
CA PHE A 333 -3.04 -4.08 -18.62
C PHE A 333 -3.55 -2.78 -17.97
N MET A 334 -3.43 -2.68 -16.65
CA MET A 334 -3.58 -1.42 -15.91
C MET A 334 -2.49 -1.24 -14.83
N ALA A 335 -2.39 -0.04 -14.29
CA ALA A 335 -1.58 0.27 -13.10
C ALA A 335 -2.49 0.68 -11.93
N ASN A 336 -2.07 0.45 -10.69
CA ASN A 336 -2.82 0.87 -9.50
C ASN A 336 -2.79 2.40 -9.26
N SER A 337 -1.80 3.11 -9.81
CA SER A 337 -1.79 4.56 -9.98
C SER A 337 -1.11 4.94 -11.30
N SER A 338 -1.55 6.05 -11.91
CA SER A 338 -0.87 6.71 -13.03
C SER A 338 -0.14 7.99 -12.62
N SER A 339 -0.19 8.38 -11.34
CA SER A 339 0.55 9.52 -10.80
C SER A 339 1.33 9.12 -9.55
N LEU A 340 2.61 9.45 -9.52
CA LEU A 340 3.56 9.13 -8.46
C LEU A 340 4.40 10.35 -8.11
N MET A 341 4.98 10.39 -6.92
CA MET A 341 6.16 11.22 -6.65
C MET A 341 7.44 10.44 -6.98
N ALA A 342 8.55 11.14 -7.21
CA ALA A 342 9.86 10.52 -7.46
C ALA A 342 10.22 9.47 -6.39
N GLY A 343 10.82 8.36 -6.81
CA GLY A 343 11.19 7.22 -5.96
C GLY A 343 10.04 6.26 -5.63
N GLN A 344 8.76 6.67 -5.75
CA GLN A 344 7.63 5.82 -5.40
C GLN A 344 7.45 4.62 -6.35
N SER A 345 6.74 3.59 -5.85
CA SER A 345 6.45 2.35 -6.57
C SER A 345 4.99 2.24 -7.03
N VAL A 346 4.81 1.66 -8.21
CA VAL A 346 3.51 1.35 -8.84
C VAL A 346 3.40 -0.14 -9.09
N GLY A 347 2.21 -0.70 -8.86
CA GLY A 347 1.87 -2.09 -9.17
C GLY A 347 1.10 -2.17 -10.49
N PHE A 348 1.55 -3.03 -11.39
CA PHE A 348 0.88 -3.31 -12.66
C PHE A 348 0.08 -4.62 -12.58
N ILE A 349 -1.06 -4.63 -13.27
CA ILE A 349 -2.02 -5.72 -13.30
C ILE A 349 -2.26 -6.11 -14.76
N ASP A 350 -2.00 -7.36 -15.09
CA ASP A 350 -2.35 -7.97 -16.37
C ASP A 350 -3.87 -8.16 -16.49
N GLN A 351 -4.40 -7.87 -17.67
CA GLN A 351 -5.82 -8.04 -18.03
C GLN A 351 -5.96 -8.74 -19.40
N SER A 352 -4.87 -9.33 -19.91
CA SER A 352 -4.80 -9.93 -21.25
C SER A 352 -5.72 -11.14 -21.39
N VAL A 353 -6.36 -11.28 -22.56
CA VAL A 353 -7.28 -12.39 -22.86
C VAL A 353 -6.69 -13.37 -23.88
N PHE A 354 -7.35 -14.53 -24.08
CA PHE A 354 -6.85 -15.70 -24.80
C PHE A 354 -5.58 -16.32 -24.17
N ASN A 355 -5.58 -16.35 -22.83
CA ASN A 355 -4.79 -17.23 -21.97
C ASN A 355 -3.27 -17.13 -22.26
N PRO A 356 -2.63 -16.02 -21.85
CA PRO A 356 -1.20 -15.81 -22.02
C PRO A 356 -0.39 -16.79 -21.16
N SER A 357 0.57 -17.50 -21.76
CA SER A 357 1.45 -18.43 -21.05
C SER A 357 2.79 -17.81 -20.64
N SER A 358 3.03 -16.54 -20.98
CA SER A 358 4.25 -15.79 -20.62
C SER A 358 4.07 -14.28 -20.85
N TRP A 359 4.72 -13.50 -19.99
CA TRP A 359 4.70 -12.03 -19.98
C TRP A 359 6.11 -11.49 -20.19
N SER A 360 6.19 -10.33 -20.87
CA SER A 360 7.41 -9.58 -21.09
C SER A 360 7.08 -8.09 -21.02
N TRP A 361 7.31 -7.52 -19.85
CA TRP A 361 7.10 -6.11 -19.56
C TRP A 361 8.32 -5.26 -19.88
N SER A 362 8.09 -4.01 -20.26
CA SER A 362 9.12 -2.99 -20.44
C SER A 362 8.71 -1.69 -19.73
N PHE A 363 9.61 -1.21 -18.86
CA PHE A 363 9.45 -0.01 -18.04
C PHE A 363 10.64 0.94 -18.26
N PRO A 364 10.74 1.66 -19.39
CA PRO A 364 11.75 2.70 -19.58
C PRO A 364 11.69 3.73 -18.45
N GLY A 365 12.82 3.98 -17.78
CA GLY A 365 12.92 4.85 -16.60
C GLY A 365 12.48 4.23 -15.27
N GLY A 366 11.92 3.01 -15.28
CA GLY A 366 11.53 2.27 -14.09
C GLY A 366 12.61 1.31 -13.59
N SER A 367 12.51 0.92 -12.31
CA SER A 367 13.34 -0.09 -11.66
C SER A 367 12.45 -1.19 -11.05
N PRO A 368 12.52 -2.45 -11.50
CA PRO A 368 13.31 -2.93 -12.63
C PRO A 368 12.75 -2.43 -13.98
N SER A 369 13.62 -2.23 -14.97
CA SER A 369 13.23 -1.72 -16.29
C SER A 369 12.56 -2.78 -17.21
N PHE A 370 12.48 -4.02 -16.74
CA PHE A 370 11.78 -5.13 -17.39
C PHE A 370 11.30 -6.15 -16.34
N SER A 371 10.26 -6.93 -16.64
CA SER A 371 9.84 -8.06 -15.82
C SER A 371 9.13 -9.14 -16.63
N ASN A 372 9.22 -10.39 -16.17
CA ASN A 372 8.49 -11.53 -16.73
C ASN A 372 7.39 -12.05 -15.77
N GLN A 373 7.17 -11.36 -14.65
CA GLN A 373 6.03 -11.63 -13.76
C GLN A 373 4.73 -11.19 -14.43
N GLN A 374 3.62 -11.85 -14.13
CA GLN A 374 2.29 -11.41 -14.60
C GLN A 374 1.95 -10.02 -14.05
N ASN A 375 2.07 -9.81 -12.74
CA ASN A 375 1.71 -8.57 -12.04
C ASN A 375 2.93 -7.99 -11.29
N PRO A 376 3.82 -7.24 -11.96
CA PRO A 376 5.05 -6.69 -11.37
C PRO A 376 4.82 -5.39 -10.59
N VAL A 377 5.75 -5.09 -9.69
CA VAL A 377 5.87 -3.79 -9.00
C VAL A 377 7.18 -3.11 -9.45
N VAL A 378 7.12 -1.80 -9.70
CA VAL A 378 8.22 -1.01 -10.31
C VAL A 378 8.29 0.35 -9.63
N SER A 379 9.50 0.82 -9.26
CA SER A 379 9.73 2.20 -8.82
C SER A 379 10.21 3.10 -9.95
N TYR A 380 9.90 4.40 -9.87
CA TYR A 380 10.39 5.39 -10.82
C TYR A 380 11.15 6.51 -10.08
N PRO A 381 12.49 6.51 -10.09
CA PRO A 381 13.28 7.51 -9.36
C PRO A 381 13.27 8.89 -10.02
N GLU A 382 13.15 8.96 -11.35
CA GLU A 382 13.22 10.21 -12.12
C GLU A 382 11.84 10.83 -12.36
N THR A 383 11.79 12.16 -12.45
CA THR A 383 10.55 12.89 -12.80
C THR A 383 10.27 12.87 -14.30
N GLY A 384 9.00 13.00 -14.69
CA GLY A 384 8.54 13.03 -16.07
C GLY A 384 7.44 12.02 -16.39
N THR A 385 7.16 11.81 -17.68
CA THR A 385 6.15 10.83 -18.12
C THR A 385 6.79 9.60 -18.76
N PHE A 386 6.45 8.41 -18.28
CA PHE A 386 7.02 7.15 -18.75
C PHE A 386 5.99 6.31 -19.50
N SER A 387 6.40 5.77 -20.64
CA SER A 387 5.62 4.76 -21.37
C SER A 387 5.77 3.39 -20.71
N VAL A 388 4.76 2.54 -20.83
CA VAL A 388 4.78 1.14 -20.36
C VAL A 388 4.33 0.24 -21.49
N ALA A 389 4.99 -0.92 -21.65
CA ALA A 389 4.57 -1.94 -22.60
C ALA A 389 4.50 -3.33 -21.95
N LEU A 390 3.45 -4.07 -22.31
CA LEU A 390 3.28 -5.49 -21.98
C LEU A 390 3.17 -6.28 -23.28
N ARG A 391 4.09 -7.23 -23.47
CA ARG A 391 3.96 -8.30 -24.46
C ARG A 391 3.53 -9.59 -23.79
N THR A 392 2.47 -10.22 -24.29
CA THR A 392 2.02 -11.55 -23.86
C THR A 392 2.08 -12.55 -25.00
N SER A 393 2.33 -13.82 -24.71
CA SER A 393 2.36 -14.88 -25.73
C SER A 393 1.84 -16.24 -25.25
N ASN A 394 1.25 -17.01 -26.16
CA ASN A 394 0.76 -18.39 -26.00
C ASN A 394 1.27 -19.26 -27.18
N SER A 395 0.79 -20.50 -27.32
CA SER A 395 1.18 -21.41 -28.41
C SER A 395 0.85 -20.93 -29.83
N ASN A 396 -0.11 -20.01 -29.96
CA ASN A 396 -0.65 -19.54 -31.24
C ASN A 396 0.01 -18.24 -31.70
N GLY A 397 0.69 -17.51 -30.81
CA GLY A 397 1.41 -16.29 -31.14
C GLY A 397 1.54 -15.33 -29.95
N TYR A 398 1.61 -14.05 -30.25
CA TYR A 398 1.80 -12.98 -29.26
C TYR A 398 1.09 -11.69 -29.68
N ASP A 399 0.84 -10.82 -28.71
CA ASP A 399 0.39 -9.44 -28.90
C ASP A 399 1.18 -8.50 -27.97
N THR A 400 1.06 -7.17 -28.14
CA THR A 400 1.78 -6.19 -27.33
C THR A 400 0.99 -4.89 -27.19
N GLU A 401 0.53 -4.58 -25.97
CA GLU A 401 -0.02 -3.27 -25.64
C GLU A 401 1.12 -2.31 -25.26
N THR A 402 1.00 -1.04 -25.62
CA THR A 402 1.93 0.02 -25.20
C THR A 402 1.17 1.29 -24.89
N LYS A 403 1.23 1.74 -23.63
CA LYS A 403 0.61 2.98 -23.15
C LYS A 403 1.69 4.04 -23.05
N ASN A 404 1.60 5.06 -23.90
CA ASN A 404 2.57 6.15 -23.93
C ASN A 404 2.27 7.19 -22.86
N SER A 405 3.30 7.70 -22.18
CA SER A 405 3.17 8.66 -21.07
C SER A 405 2.14 8.23 -20.02
N TYR A 406 2.16 6.94 -19.66
CA TYR A 406 1.12 6.31 -18.83
C TYR A 406 1.34 6.52 -17.33
N ILE A 407 2.60 6.56 -16.89
CA ILE A 407 2.98 6.93 -15.52
C ILE A 407 3.52 8.35 -15.55
N ASN A 408 2.96 9.24 -14.75
CA ASN A 408 3.43 10.60 -14.54
C ASN A 408 4.08 10.71 -13.16
N VAL A 409 5.36 11.06 -13.12
CA VAL A 409 6.15 11.20 -11.90
C VAL A 409 6.46 12.67 -11.68
N ILE A 410 5.90 13.24 -10.62
CA ILE A 410 6.19 14.60 -10.18
C ILE A 410 7.40 14.61 -9.23
N PRO A 411 8.08 15.76 -9.02
CA PRO A 411 9.07 15.88 -7.95
C PRO A 411 8.50 15.44 -6.61
N LEU A 412 9.37 14.95 -5.72
CA LEU A 412 9.06 14.93 -4.29
C LEU A 412 8.86 16.37 -3.82
N THR A 413 7.92 16.55 -2.89
CA THR A 413 7.59 17.84 -2.30
C THR A 413 7.18 17.62 -0.86
N TYR A 414 7.71 18.42 0.07
CA TYR A 414 7.30 18.42 1.47
C TYR A 414 5.78 18.47 1.63
N CYS A 415 5.30 17.81 2.68
CA CYS A 415 3.89 17.80 3.05
C CYS A 415 3.32 19.23 3.11
N GLN A 416 2.09 19.41 2.63
CA GLN A 416 1.42 20.71 2.67
C GLN A 416 1.12 21.09 4.13
N ALA A 417 1.39 22.34 4.51
CA ALA A 417 1.08 22.90 5.82
C ALA A 417 0.23 24.17 5.68
N GLN A 418 -0.73 24.40 6.59
CA GLN A 418 -1.60 25.59 6.60
C GLN A 418 -1.93 26.05 8.03
N GLY A 419 -1.90 27.36 8.25
CA GLY A 419 -2.20 28.03 9.52
C GLY A 419 -3.28 29.12 9.38
N SER A 420 -3.15 30.18 10.18
CA SER A 420 -4.13 31.25 10.33
C SER A 420 -3.56 32.65 10.64
N CYS A 421 -2.24 32.83 10.67
CA CYS A 421 -1.53 34.09 10.93
C CYS A 421 -1.54 34.65 12.37
N GLU A 422 -1.93 33.86 13.37
CA GLU A 422 -2.01 34.32 14.78
C GLU A 422 -1.66 33.16 15.75
N PRO A 423 -0.53 33.16 16.47
CA PRO A 423 0.52 34.18 16.45
C PRO A 423 1.22 34.24 15.09
N PHE A 424 1.88 35.36 14.85
CA PHE A 424 2.70 35.64 13.68
C PHE A 424 4.18 35.46 14.04
N ILE A 425 4.99 34.85 13.16
CA ILE A 425 6.44 34.78 13.31
C ILE A 425 7.03 36.11 12.84
N SER A 426 7.66 36.85 13.75
CA SER A 426 8.26 38.16 13.47
C SER A 426 9.75 38.10 13.12
N GLY A 427 10.38 36.94 13.31
CA GLY A 427 11.70 36.66 12.78
C GLY A 427 12.24 35.29 13.18
N VAL A 428 13.19 34.80 12.40
CA VAL A 428 13.92 33.55 12.63
C VAL A 428 15.41 33.84 12.49
N GLU A 429 16.20 33.34 13.43
CA GLU A 429 17.63 33.56 13.52
C GLU A 429 18.33 32.21 13.78
N LEU A 430 19.25 31.81 12.89
CA LEU A 430 20.00 30.55 12.99
C LEU A 430 21.35 30.68 12.25
N ASN A 431 22.45 30.75 13.00
CA ASN A 431 23.76 31.06 12.46
C ASN A 431 23.72 32.34 11.60
N ASN A 432 24.06 32.26 10.31
CA ASN A 432 24.01 33.38 9.37
C ASN A 432 22.58 33.74 8.87
N LEU A 433 21.57 32.91 9.14
CA LEU A 433 20.18 33.19 8.79
C LEU A 433 19.64 34.21 9.79
N ASN A 434 19.14 35.34 9.28
CA ASN A 434 18.45 36.36 10.07
C ASN A 434 17.31 36.94 9.22
N ASN A 435 16.12 36.36 9.32
CA ASN A 435 14.92 36.87 8.66
C ASN A 435 14.06 37.68 9.63
N LYS A 436 13.47 38.78 9.16
CA LYS A 436 12.62 39.70 9.93
C LYS A 436 11.30 39.86 9.21
N SER A 437 10.42 38.90 9.44
CA SER A 437 9.09 38.83 8.83
C SER A 437 8.21 39.99 9.33
N VAL A 438 7.60 40.71 8.38
CA VAL A 438 6.81 41.93 8.66
C VAL A 438 5.28 41.74 8.55
N SER A 439 4.84 40.64 7.94
CA SER A 439 3.44 40.29 7.76
C SER A 439 3.30 38.82 7.34
N CYS A 440 2.29 38.14 7.87
CA CYS A 440 2.04 36.72 7.61
C CYS A 440 1.84 36.37 6.13
N GLY A 441 2.27 35.16 5.75
CA GLY A 441 2.01 34.57 4.45
C GLY A 441 0.55 34.14 4.20
N PRO A 442 0.12 33.97 2.94
CA PRO A 442 -1.23 33.51 2.63
C PRO A 442 -1.57 32.18 3.32
N GLN A 443 -2.71 32.13 4.01
CA GLN A 443 -3.15 30.97 4.79
C GLN A 443 -2.18 30.54 5.92
N GLY A 444 -1.42 31.47 6.51
CA GLY A 444 -0.51 31.13 7.61
C GLY A 444 0.68 30.28 7.18
N TYR A 445 1.11 30.41 5.92
CA TYR A 445 2.28 29.73 5.38
C TYR A 445 3.11 30.69 4.54
N SER A 446 4.41 30.79 4.86
CA SER A 446 5.39 31.58 4.12
C SER A 446 6.54 30.69 3.65
N ASN A 447 6.96 30.84 2.39
CA ASN A 447 8.12 30.14 1.85
C ASN A 447 9.29 31.11 1.67
N TYR A 448 10.35 30.86 2.42
CA TYR A 448 11.62 31.58 2.43
C TYR A 448 12.81 30.68 2.05
N SER A 449 12.61 29.65 1.21
CA SER A 449 13.67 28.75 0.70
C SER A 449 14.72 29.42 -0.22
N GLY A 450 14.73 30.76 -0.27
CA GLY A 450 15.81 31.58 -0.80
C GLY A 450 16.71 32.19 0.29
N ILE A 451 16.46 31.88 1.56
CA ILE A 451 17.22 32.31 2.73
C ILE A 451 17.82 31.05 3.38
N TYR A 452 19.13 31.08 3.62
CA TYR A 452 19.95 29.91 3.91
C TYR A 452 20.60 30.01 5.30
N ALA A 453 20.60 28.91 6.06
CA ALA A 453 21.51 28.68 7.18
C ALA A 453 22.57 27.65 6.79
N TYR A 454 23.84 28.04 6.79
CA TYR A 454 24.96 27.11 6.56
C TYR A 454 25.32 26.44 7.88
N LEU A 455 25.23 25.10 7.95
CA LEU A 455 25.45 24.33 9.17
C LEU A 455 26.48 23.21 8.94
N VAL A 456 27.28 22.92 9.96
CA VAL A 456 28.30 21.86 9.94
C VAL A 456 27.89 20.71 10.86
N LYS A 457 28.12 19.47 10.42
CA LYS A 457 27.88 18.26 11.23
C LYS A 457 28.55 18.34 12.60
N SER A 458 27.88 17.80 13.62
CA SER A 458 28.27 17.79 15.03
C SER A 458 28.43 19.16 15.73
N GLN A 459 28.63 20.27 15.01
CA GLN A 459 28.77 21.62 15.55
C GLN A 459 27.46 22.08 16.23
N LEU A 460 27.57 22.68 17.42
CA LEU A 460 26.41 23.19 18.16
C LEU A 460 25.99 24.57 17.62
N TYR A 461 24.68 24.72 17.39
CA TYR A 461 24.01 25.96 16.99
C TYR A 461 22.81 26.25 17.89
N THR A 462 22.33 27.50 17.82
CA THR A 462 21.09 27.94 18.46
C THR A 462 20.13 28.45 17.39
N LEU A 463 18.90 27.90 17.36
CA LEU A 463 17.77 28.45 16.60
C LEU A 463 16.97 29.36 17.53
N VAL A 464 16.72 30.59 17.10
CA VAL A 464 15.87 31.57 17.81
C VAL A 464 14.69 31.96 16.91
N VAL A 465 13.49 31.93 17.46
CA VAL A 465 12.24 32.28 16.77
C VAL A 465 11.52 33.36 17.58
N LYS A 466 11.17 34.47 16.94
CA LYS A 466 10.51 35.62 17.54
C LYS A 466 9.08 35.69 17.01
N THR A 467 8.15 36.09 17.87
CA THR A 467 6.71 36.13 17.56
C THR A 467 6.08 37.49 17.88
N VAL A 468 4.90 37.75 17.33
CA VAL A 468 4.01 38.83 17.77
C VAL A 468 2.65 38.21 18.12
N GLN A 469 2.14 38.55 19.31
CA GLN A 469 0.92 38.00 19.87
C GLN A 469 -0.17 39.07 19.99
N SER A 470 -1.43 38.70 19.69
CA SER A 470 -2.60 39.59 19.81
C SER A 470 -3.51 39.30 21.02
N LEU A 471 -3.44 38.11 21.62
CA LEU A 471 -4.35 37.63 22.68
C LEU A 471 -3.66 36.72 23.72
N SER A 472 -4.27 36.59 24.91
CA SER A 472 -3.69 35.94 26.10
C SER A 472 -3.75 34.40 26.10
N SER A 473 -3.19 33.76 25.08
CA SER A 473 -3.13 32.30 24.86
C SER A 473 -1.71 31.75 25.06
N SER A 474 -1.57 30.42 25.18
CA SER A 474 -0.27 29.76 25.27
C SER A 474 0.30 29.51 23.88
N ILE A 475 1.44 30.12 23.55
CA ILE A 475 2.16 29.85 22.30
C ILE A 475 3.07 28.63 22.47
N TYR A 476 3.04 27.73 21.50
CA TYR A 476 3.96 26.62 21.33
C TYR A 476 4.77 26.85 20.04
N CYS A 477 6.07 26.57 20.07
CA CYS A 477 6.95 26.68 18.91
C CYS A 477 7.75 25.39 18.71
N MET A 478 7.81 24.91 17.48
CA MET A 478 8.61 23.76 17.06
C MET A 478 9.23 24.04 15.69
N ALA A 479 10.31 23.34 15.38
CA ALA A 479 10.87 23.30 14.04
C ALA A 479 11.14 21.85 13.60
N TRP A 480 11.25 21.64 12.29
CA TRP A 480 11.64 20.36 11.69
C TRP A 480 12.73 20.58 10.65
N ILE A 481 13.65 19.64 10.54
CA ILE A 481 14.75 19.62 9.57
C ILE A 481 14.85 18.22 8.97
N ASP A 482 14.63 18.09 7.67
CA ASP A 482 14.77 16.84 6.92
C ASP A 482 16.27 16.53 6.75
N TRP A 483 16.84 15.76 7.68
CA TRP A 483 18.28 15.48 7.69
C TRP A 483 18.69 14.43 6.67
N ASN A 484 17.74 13.69 6.10
CA ASN A 484 18.03 12.56 5.22
C ASN A 484 17.57 12.75 3.75
N HIS A 485 16.96 13.90 3.47
CA HIS A 485 16.50 14.38 2.16
C HIS A 485 15.39 13.46 1.56
N ASN A 486 14.50 12.94 2.40
CA ASN A 486 13.37 12.08 2.00
C ASN A 486 12.10 12.87 1.61
N PHE A 487 12.06 14.18 1.89
CA PHE A 487 10.92 15.08 1.72
C PHE A 487 9.71 14.84 2.65
N ASP A 488 9.91 14.15 3.78
CA ASP A 488 9.02 14.19 4.94
C ASP A 488 9.71 14.82 6.16
N PHE A 489 9.19 14.58 7.36
CA PHE A 489 9.62 15.16 8.64
C PHE A 489 9.26 14.23 9.82
N ASP A 490 8.95 12.96 9.55
CA ASP A 490 8.45 11.98 10.54
C ASP A 490 9.60 11.17 11.19
N ASP A 491 10.85 11.35 10.73
CA ASP A 491 12.02 10.58 11.15
C ASP A 491 12.61 11.01 12.51
N GLN A 492 13.31 10.06 13.17
CA GLN A 492 13.82 10.27 14.52
C GLN A 492 15.03 11.22 14.55
N GLY A 493 14.84 12.43 15.07
CA GLY A 493 15.88 13.45 15.24
C GLY A 493 15.63 14.71 14.41
N GLU A 494 14.62 14.69 13.54
CA GLU A 494 14.28 15.79 12.64
C GLU A 494 13.46 16.89 13.33
N SER A 495 12.75 16.56 14.43
CA SER A 495 11.94 17.52 15.19
C SER A 495 12.71 18.19 16.34
N LEU A 496 12.62 19.52 16.39
CA LEU A 496 13.16 20.40 17.42
C LEU A 496 12.03 21.07 18.21
N SER A 497 11.98 20.84 19.51
CA SER A 497 11.13 21.62 20.42
C SER A 497 11.85 22.91 20.81
N LEU A 498 11.20 24.07 20.67
CA LEU A 498 11.73 25.35 21.15
C LEU A 498 11.08 25.71 22.50
N LEU A 499 11.91 26.17 23.44
CA LEU A 499 11.48 26.62 24.76
C LEU A 499 11.32 28.14 24.78
N PRO A 500 10.32 28.69 25.50
CA PRO A 500 10.19 30.14 25.65
C PRO A 500 11.38 30.70 26.46
N MET A 501 12.07 31.67 25.87
CA MET A 501 13.07 32.51 26.54
C MET A 501 12.40 33.72 27.21
N ASP A 502 11.39 34.28 26.55
CA ASP A 502 10.49 35.31 27.08
C ASP A 502 9.05 35.08 26.56
N ALA A 503 8.17 36.09 26.64
CA ALA A 503 6.77 35.98 26.19
C ALA A 503 6.59 35.89 24.66
N HIS A 504 7.63 36.24 23.89
CA HIS A 504 7.61 36.36 22.43
C HIS A 504 8.81 35.67 21.75
N THR A 505 9.93 35.48 22.45
CA THR A 505 11.13 34.77 21.96
C THR A 505 11.16 33.31 22.40
N PHE A 506 11.42 32.40 21.46
CA PHE A 506 11.61 30.97 21.66
C PHE A 506 13.00 30.55 21.17
N THR A 507 13.61 29.55 21.81
CA THR A 507 14.97 29.09 21.49
C THR A 507 15.13 27.57 21.60
N SER A 508 16.02 26.99 20.80
CA SER A 508 16.50 25.61 20.97
C SER A 508 17.94 25.46 20.52
N THR A 509 18.72 24.64 21.22
CA THR A 509 20.12 24.34 20.90
C THR A 509 20.24 22.92 20.36
N PHE A 510 20.92 22.75 19.23
CA PHE A 510 21.06 21.47 18.55
C PHE A 510 22.39 21.38 17.77
N SER A 511 22.78 20.16 17.41
CA SER A 511 23.85 19.90 16.44
C SER A 511 23.26 19.11 15.27
N PRO A 512 23.63 19.40 14.00
CA PRO A 512 23.28 18.54 12.88
C PRO A 512 23.86 17.12 13.08
N PRO A 513 23.09 16.05 12.85
CA PRO A 513 23.55 14.66 13.02
C PRO A 513 24.78 14.32 12.15
N ASP A 514 25.62 13.41 12.64
CA ASP A 514 26.76 12.90 11.86
C ASP A 514 26.28 12.14 10.60
N GLU A 515 25.12 11.49 10.71
CA GLU A 515 24.42 10.75 9.66
C GLU A 515 23.63 11.63 8.67
N ALA A 516 23.57 12.96 8.86
CA ALA A 516 22.84 13.84 7.94
C ALA A 516 23.41 13.77 6.52
N ASN A 517 22.55 13.91 5.51
CA ASN A 517 22.99 14.10 4.13
C ASN A 517 23.58 15.51 3.93
N GLU A 518 24.38 15.68 2.88
CA GLU A 518 25.11 16.92 2.59
C GLU A 518 24.44 17.72 1.46
N GLY A 519 24.46 19.05 1.58
CA GLY A 519 23.79 20.00 0.70
C GLY A 519 22.47 20.55 1.24
N GLU A 520 21.62 21.03 0.33
CA GLU A 520 20.38 21.75 0.63
C GLU A 520 19.24 20.85 1.15
N THR A 521 18.61 21.26 2.26
CA THR A 521 17.38 20.68 2.82
C THR A 521 16.47 21.73 3.46
N CYS A 522 15.24 21.36 3.83
CA CYS A 522 14.25 22.28 4.41
C CYS A 522 14.34 22.37 5.94
N LEU A 523 14.31 23.61 6.46
CA LEU A 523 13.98 23.96 7.84
C LEU A 523 12.55 24.50 7.88
N ARG A 524 11.61 23.76 8.48
CA ARG A 524 10.23 24.20 8.69
C ARG A 524 10.04 24.68 10.13
N VAL A 525 9.76 25.96 10.34
CA VAL A 525 9.42 26.56 11.65
C VAL A 525 7.90 26.69 11.77
N VAL A 526 7.33 26.33 12.93
CA VAL A 526 5.89 26.41 13.20
C VAL A 526 5.62 27.01 14.57
N VAL A 527 4.67 27.94 14.63
CA VAL A 527 4.10 28.48 15.88
C VAL A 527 2.60 28.23 15.93
N SER A 528 2.06 27.91 17.11
CA SER A 528 0.63 27.74 17.29
C SER A 528 0.13 28.09 18.69
N ASN A 529 -1.10 28.60 18.78
CA ASN A 529 -1.82 28.85 20.03
C ASN A 529 -2.52 27.57 20.53
N ASP A 530 -2.37 27.28 21.83
CA ASP A 530 -3.16 26.34 22.63
C ASP A 530 -3.20 24.87 22.13
N CYS A 531 -2.39 24.50 21.13
CA CYS A 531 -2.16 23.12 20.71
C CYS A 531 -0.70 22.88 20.29
N SER A 532 -0.28 21.60 20.26
CA SER A 532 1.04 21.22 19.75
C SER A 532 1.14 21.50 18.25
N PRO A 533 2.21 22.17 17.78
CA PRO A 533 2.55 22.28 16.37
C PRO A 533 2.69 20.90 15.69
N VAL A 534 2.51 20.87 14.38
CA VAL A 534 2.75 19.71 13.50
C VAL A 534 3.42 20.18 12.21
N ALA A 535 4.33 19.38 11.66
CA ALA A 535 5.01 19.69 10.39
C ALA A 535 4.06 19.69 9.17
N CYS A 536 2.97 18.91 9.24
CA CYS A 536 2.13 18.55 8.11
C CYS A 536 0.64 18.76 8.38
N GLY A 537 -0.09 19.18 7.35
CA GLY A 537 -1.54 19.38 7.37
C GLY A 537 -1.96 20.76 7.89
N ASN A 538 -3.23 20.87 8.26
CA ASN A 538 -3.77 22.11 8.82
C ASN A 538 -3.53 22.13 10.33
N LEU A 539 -3.02 23.24 10.86
CA LEU A 539 -2.93 23.44 12.30
C LEU A 539 -4.35 23.35 12.92
N SER A 540 -4.45 22.64 14.04
CA SER A 540 -5.73 22.45 14.75
C SER A 540 -6.12 23.65 15.61
N GLY A 541 -5.14 24.46 16.01
CA GLY A 541 -5.30 25.78 16.59
C GLY A 541 -4.97 26.88 15.58
N LEU A 542 -4.85 28.11 16.07
CA LEU A 542 -4.37 29.24 15.27
C LEU A 542 -2.82 29.20 15.20
N GLY A 543 -2.20 29.70 14.13
CA GLY A 543 -0.73 29.71 14.01
C GLY A 543 -0.16 30.12 12.64
N GLU A 544 1.15 29.96 12.47
CA GLU A 544 1.88 30.19 11.21
C GLU A 544 3.01 29.16 11.01
N ILE A 545 3.35 28.92 9.75
CA ILE A 545 4.46 28.11 9.27
C ILE A 545 5.38 28.97 8.39
N GLU A 546 6.70 28.86 8.60
CA GLU A 546 7.73 29.43 7.70
C GLU A 546 8.74 28.34 7.29
N ASP A 547 8.95 28.16 5.99
CA ASP A 547 9.95 27.24 5.42
C ASP A 547 11.21 27.99 4.97
N TYR A 548 12.39 27.47 5.34
CA TYR A 548 13.73 28.01 5.05
C TYR A 548 14.65 26.92 4.49
N THR A 549 15.82 27.29 3.98
CA THR A 549 16.84 26.32 3.53
C THR A 549 17.95 26.18 4.57
N ILE A 550 18.34 24.95 4.88
CA ILE A 550 19.62 24.61 5.51
C ILE A 550 20.54 24.06 4.41
N ASP A 551 21.82 24.45 4.43
CA ASP A 551 22.87 23.82 3.65
C ASP A 551 23.82 23.12 4.63
N CYS A 552 23.82 21.78 4.62
CA CYS A 552 24.54 20.95 5.58
C CYS A 552 25.88 20.47 5.00
N SER A 553 26.98 20.82 5.67
CA SER A 553 28.35 20.53 5.22
C SER A 553 29.10 19.54 6.11
N SER A 554 30.06 18.84 5.51
CA SER A 554 30.99 17.96 6.21
C SER A 554 31.91 18.77 7.15
N ALA A 555 32.26 18.20 8.31
CA ALA A 555 33.26 18.79 9.19
C ALA A 555 34.72 18.63 8.67
N SER A 556 34.92 17.98 7.51
CA SER A 556 36.24 17.80 6.88
C SER A 556 36.66 18.96 5.97
N ASP A 557 35.76 19.90 5.67
CA ASP A 557 36.03 21.11 4.87
C ASP A 557 36.18 22.36 5.76
N TYR A 558 36.39 22.14 7.06
CA TYR A 558 36.41 23.15 8.12
C TYR A 558 37.59 22.93 9.09
N SER A 559 38.26 24.01 9.45
CA SER A 559 39.33 24.04 10.44
C SER A 559 38.82 24.54 11.80
N THR A 560 39.50 24.15 12.88
CA THR A 560 39.12 24.56 14.24
C THR A 560 39.80 25.86 14.65
N MET A 561 39.01 26.81 15.16
CA MET A 561 39.47 27.99 15.89
C MET A 561 39.23 27.78 17.39
N HIS A 562 40.30 27.92 18.18
CA HIS A 562 40.31 27.90 19.63
C HIS A 562 40.48 29.34 20.14
N LEU A 563 39.41 29.91 20.69
CA LEU A 563 39.45 31.24 21.28
C LEU A 563 39.50 31.19 22.80
N LYS A 564 40.12 32.21 23.41
CA LYS A 564 40.02 32.45 24.84
C LYS A 564 39.77 33.92 25.17
N LEU A 565 38.72 34.17 25.95
CA LEU A 565 38.29 35.50 26.41
C LEU A 565 37.49 35.40 27.72
N TYR A 566 37.20 36.53 28.35
CA TYR A 566 36.31 36.60 29.51
C TYR A 566 35.45 37.87 29.40
N LEU A 567 34.25 37.87 29.97
CA LEU A 567 33.28 38.98 29.94
C LEU A 567 33.29 39.70 31.30
N GLU A 568 33.42 41.03 31.34
CA GLU A 568 33.61 41.78 32.60
C GLU A 568 32.54 41.48 33.65
N GLY A 569 31.26 41.58 33.33
CA GLY A 569 30.19 41.40 34.32
C GLY A 569 30.14 39.98 34.89
N LEU A 570 30.60 38.99 34.13
CA LEU A 570 30.73 37.60 34.57
C LEU A 570 32.09 37.29 35.20
N CYS A 571 33.11 38.15 35.05
CA CYS A 571 34.43 37.99 35.64
C CYS A 571 34.35 38.12 37.17
N CYS A 572 34.83 37.08 37.88
CA CYS A 572 35.01 36.94 39.35
C CYS A 572 34.04 35.99 40.07
N GLU A 573 34.38 34.70 40.00
CA GLU A 573 34.41 33.86 41.22
C GLU A 573 35.86 33.74 41.75
N SER A 574 36.01 33.27 43.00
CA SER A 574 37.31 33.21 43.71
C SER A 574 38.27 32.13 43.19
N ASP A 575 37.87 31.37 42.17
CA ASP A 575 38.63 30.35 41.47
C ASP A 575 39.24 30.86 40.14
N GLY A 576 38.90 32.07 39.70
CA GLY A 576 39.34 32.66 38.43
C GLY A 576 38.51 32.26 37.21
N ARG A 577 37.28 31.74 37.40
CA ARG A 577 36.30 31.48 36.34
C ARG A 577 35.30 32.62 36.19
N MET A 578 34.56 32.61 35.07
CA MET A 578 33.33 33.39 34.93
C MET A 578 32.19 32.76 35.75
N ARG A 579 31.16 33.55 36.04
CA ARG A 579 29.88 33.07 36.57
C ARG A 579 29.07 32.32 35.49
N PHE A 580 28.05 31.59 35.93
CA PHE A 580 26.94 31.18 35.07
C PHE A 580 25.92 32.32 34.99
N VAL A 581 25.48 32.67 33.77
CA VAL A 581 24.31 33.53 33.62
C VAL A 581 23.04 32.78 34.02
N ARG A 582 22.09 33.49 34.63
CA ARG A 582 20.85 32.93 35.17
C ARG A 582 19.61 33.35 34.38
N GLY A 583 18.65 32.45 34.35
CA GLY A 583 17.25 32.78 34.08
C GLY A 583 16.51 33.08 35.39
N SER A 584 15.18 33.03 35.35
CA SER A 584 14.31 33.38 36.48
C SER A 584 14.46 32.52 37.74
N GLU A 585 14.90 31.25 37.64
CA GLU A 585 15.03 30.35 38.80
C GLU A 585 16.32 29.49 38.84
N ASN A 586 17.12 29.43 37.77
CA ASN A 586 18.35 28.60 37.67
C ASN A 586 19.34 29.22 36.66
N GLY A 587 20.53 28.61 36.49
CA GLY A 587 21.42 28.92 35.36
C GLY A 587 20.72 28.75 34.01
N HIS A 588 20.92 29.69 33.07
CA HIS A 588 20.21 29.73 31.80
C HIS A 588 20.71 28.66 30.81
N PHE A 589 22.03 28.52 30.68
CA PHE A 589 22.67 27.50 29.86
C PHE A 589 23.00 26.23 30.67
N GLN A 590 23.10 25.07 30.00
CA GLN A 590 23.49 23.81 30.62
C GLN A 590 25.01 23.59 30.61
N GLY A 591 25.51 22.76 31.54
CA GLY A 591 26.91 22.33 31.57
C GLY A 591 27.84 23.33 32.26
N GLU A 592 28.91 23.73 31.59
CA GLU A 592 29.92 24.71 32.05
C GLU A 592 29.95 25.96 31.12
N ILE A 593 28.87 26.22 30.39
CA ILE A 593 28.71 27.42 29.56
C ILE A 593 28.42 28.62 30.46
N ALA A 594 29.19 29.70 30.35
CA ALA A 594 28.95 30.95 31.07
C ALA A 594 27.88 31.78 30.38
N ASP A 595 28.08 32.04 29.07
CA ASP A 595 27.20 32.81 28.18
C ASP A 595 27.46 32.40 26.71
N ILE A 596 26.82 33.07 25.74
CA ILE A 596 27.04 32.89 24.31
C ILE A 596 27.53 34.18 23.62
N ILE A 597 28.43 34.06 22.65
CA ILE A 597 29.03 35.20 21.92
C ILE A 597 28.80 35.09 20.41
N ARG A 598 28.95 36.20 19.69
CA ARG A 598 29.09 36.23 18.22
C ARG A 598 30.56 36.40 17.87
N VAL A 599 31.04 35.61 16.90
CA VAL A 599 32.41 35.67 16.39
C VAL A 599 32.34 35.90 14.89
N SER A 600 33.07 36.89 14.39
CA SER A 600 33.13 37.19 12.96
C SER A 600 34.54 37.44 12.45
N VAL A 601 34.77 37.09 11.20
CA VAL A 601 36.07 37.11 10.53
C VAL A 601 36.01 38.14 9.40
N HIS A 602 36.97 39.07 9.42
CA HIS A 602 36.96 40.27 8.59
C HIS A 602 38.21 40.37 7.72
N GLU A 603 38.04 40.94 6.52
CA GLU A 603 39.15 41.23 5.59
C GLU A 603 40.32 41.94 6.29
N ALA A 604 41.56 41.56 5.99
CA ALA A 604 42.77 42.21 6.48
C ALA A 604 42.87 43.72 6.14
N ALA A 605 42.18 44.18 5.09
CA ALA A 605 42.25 45.53 4.56
C ALA A 605 40.92 46.27 4.66
N SER A 606 40.98 47.60 4.74
CA SER A 606 39.80 48.47 4.67
C SER A 606 38.99 48.18 3.38
N PRO A 607 37.66 47.95 3.46
CA PRO A 607 36.76 48.37 4.54
C PRO A 607 36.59 47.38 5.72
N PHE A 608 37.36 46.30 5.79
CA PHE A 608 37.25 45.24 6.82
C PHE A 608 35.89 44.53 6.75
N THR A 609 35.47 44.13 5.55
CA THR A 609 34.18 43.44 5.32
C THR A 609 34.09 42.17 6.15
N GLU A 610 32.91 41.90 6.73
CA GLU A 610 32.60 40.61 7.36
C GLU A 610 32.53 39.55 6.27
N LEU A 611 33.48 38.61 6.27
CA LEU A 611 33.56 37.51 5.29
C LEU A 611 32.77 36.29 5.74
N TRP A 612 32.79 36.06 7.05
CA TRP A 612 32.14 34.93 7.71
C TRP A 612 31.84 35.29 9.16
N SER A 613 30.79 34.69 9.72
CA SER A 613 30.41 34.87 11.12
C SER A 613 29.69 33.63 11.64
N ILE A 614 29.80 33.40 12.94
CA ILE A 614 29.02 32.43 13.70
C ILE A 614 28.41 33.11 14.92
N ASP A 615 27.11 32.89 15.09
CA ASP A 615 26.30 33.43 16.18
C ASP A 615 26.03 32.36 17.25
N ALA A 616 25.78 32.82 18.48
CA ALA A 616 25.50 31.98 19.65
C ALA A 616 26.59 30.93 20.00
N VAL A 617 27.87 31.25 19.79
CA VAL A 617 29.01 30.41 20.17
C VAL A 617 29.07 30.23 21.70
N PRO A 618 29.07 28.99 22.23
CA PRO A 618 29.17 28.76 23.67
C PRO A 618 30.53 29.20 24.25
N LEU A 619 30.52 30.16 25.16
CA LEU A 619 31.69 30.61 25.92
C LEU A 619 31.72 29.89 27.27
N PHE A 620 32.70 29.01 27.48
CA PHE A 620 32.81 28.21 28.71
C PHE A 620 33.34 29.05 29.88
N ARG A 621 32.99 28.65 31.12
CA ARG A 621 33.38 29.33 32.37
C ARG A 621 34.88 29.50 32.57
N ASP A 622 35.70 28.65 31.95
CA ASP A 622 37.17 28.77 32.00
C ASP A 622 37.72 29.81 31.00
N GLY A 623 36.86 30.42 30.19
CA GLY A 623 37.15 31.41 29.16
C GLY A 623 37.33 30.86 27.74
N THR A 624 37.26 29.54 27.51
CA THR A 624 37.43 28.97 26.16
C THR A 624 36.15 28.95 25.33
N CYS A 625 36.30 29.00 24.00
CA CYS A 625 35.32 28.45 23.06
C CYS A 625 36.02 27.82 21.85
N ASN A 626 35.36 26.83 21.24
CA ASN A 626 35.85 26.08 20.08
C ASN A 626 34.85 26.26 18.94
N ILE A 627 35.36 26.56 17.74
CA ILE A 627 34.57 27.01 16.59
C ILE A 627 35.10 26.29 15.35
N LEU A 628 34.23 25.80 14.48
CA LEU A 628 34.61 25.40 13.11
C LEU A 628 34.43 26.58 12.16
N TYR A 629 35.46 26.86 11.35
CA TYR A 629 35.43 27.88 10.29
C TYR A 629 35.79 27.27 8.91
N PRO A 630 35.28 27.79 7.79
CA PRO A 630 35.51 27.19 6.47
C PRO A 630 37.00 27.24 6.05
N ASP A 631 37.51 26.15 5.48
CA ASP A 631 38.90 26.06 4.98
C ASP A 631 39.21 27.01 3.80
N CYS A 632 38.20 27.67 3.23
CA CYS A 632 38.38 28.71 2.22
C CYS A 632 38.83 30.07 2.79
N LEU A 633 38.91 30.20 4.12
CA LEU A 633 39.62 31.28 4.79
C LEU A 633 41.10 30.88 4.96
N ASP A 634 41.93 31.13 3.94
CA ASP A 634 43.32 30.65 3.89
C ASP A 634 44.41 31.74 4.04
N ASP A 635 44.01 33.01 4.16
CA ASP A 635 44.90 34.18 4.28
C ASP A 635 44.93 34.77 5.72
N TYR A 636 45.35 36.02 5.84
CA TYR A 636 45.33 36.84 7.06
C TYR A 636 44.01 37.61 7.21
N TYR A 637 43.39 37.54 8.39
CA TYR A 637 42.10 38.18 8.70
C TYR A 637 42.09 38.80 10.11
N TYR A 638 41.15 39.69 10.40
CA TYR A 638 40.86 40.11 11.77
C TYR A 638 39.73 39.26 12.37
N ILE A 639 39.86 38.92 13.66
CA ILE A 639 38.79 38.27 14.44
C ILE A 639 38.08 39.36 15.26
N ARG A 640 36.76 39.45 15.13
CA ARG A 640 35.89 40.35 15.91
C ARG A 640 35.00 39.51 16.83
N ILE A 641 34.82 39.98 18.05
CA ILE A 641 33.91 39.40 19.05
C ILE A 641 32.84 40.42 19.39
N MET A 642 31.58 39.99 19.44
CA MET A 642 30.48 40.73 20.06
C MET A 642 29.83 39.89 21.15
N HIS A 643 29.25 40.56 22.14
CA HIS A 643 28.47 39.94 23.21
C HIS A 643 27.27 40.83 23.53
N ARG A 644 26.16 40.24 23.99
CA ARG A 644 24.80 40.84 24.07
C ARG A 644 24.68 42.14 24.88
N ASN A 645 25.70 42.51 25.64
CA ASN A 645 25.73 43.66 26.55
C ASN A 645 27.15 44.24 26.74
N SER A 646 28.05 44.00 25.78
CA SER A 646 29.47 44.36 25.88
C SER A 646 29.99 44.98 24.59
N ILE A 647 30.98 45.86 24.73
CA ILE A 647 31.66 46.53 23.63
C ILE A 647 32.36 45.51 22.73
N GLU A 648 32.23 45.66 21.41
CA GLU A 648 32.94 44.83 20.46
C GLU A 648 34.47 44.96 20.61
N ILE A 649 35.18 43.84 20.48
CA ILE A 649 36.64 43.82 20.42
C ILE A 649 37.13 43.13 19.16
N TRP A 650 38.31 43.54 18.71
CA TRP A 650 38.99 43.03 17.51
C TRP A 650 40.35 42.45 17.90
N SER A 651 40.87 41.48 17.15
CA SER A 651 42.24 40.98 17.31
C SER A 651 43.26 42.12 17.12
N ALA A 652 44.29 42.19 17.95
CA ALA A 652 45.24 43.30 17.94
C ALA A 652 46.05 43.41 16.64
N GLU A 653 46.27 42.28 15.97
CA GLU A 653 46.87 42.16 14.65
C GLU A 653 46.04 41.17 13.80
N GLN A 654 46.38 41.05 12.52
CA GLN A 654 45.79 40.06 11.63
C GLN A 654 46.27 38.66 12.00
N VAL A 655 45.36 37.70 12.06
CA VAL A 655 45.59 36.30 12.37
C VAL A 655 45.58 35.49 11.08
N PHE A 656 46.50 34.54 10.92
CA PHE A 656 46.57 33.67 9.73
C PHE A 656 45.75 32.40 9.94
N PHE A 657 44.90 32.05 8.97
CA PHE A 657 43.94 30.95 9.11
C PHE A 657 44.37 29.63 8.45
N GLY A 658 45.49 29.61 7.71
CA GLY A 658 45.91 28.46 6.94
C GLY A 658 46.57 27.31 7.73
N GLY A 659 45.96 26.12 7.66
CA GLY A 659 46.67 24.84 7.61
C GLY A 659 46.76 23.97 8.86
N TYR A 660 46.47 24.49 10.07
CA TYR A 660 46.42 23.71 11.31
C TYR A 660 45.37 24.19 12.33
N GLY A 661 44.43 25.03 11.92
CA GLY A 661 43.53 25.75 12.84
C GLY A 661 44.13 27.06 13.39
N VAL A 662 43.36 27.75 14.23
CA VAL A 662 43.69 29.09 14.77
C VAL A 662 43.59 29.09 16.30
N ASP A 663 44.67 29.44 17.00
CA ASP A 663 44.66 29.72 18.45
C ASP A 663 44.70 31.24 18.70
N TYR A 664 43.76 31.81 19.47
CA TYR A 664 43.80 33.23 19.86
C TYR A 664 43.28 33.51 21.28
N ASP A 665 44.13 34.07 22.14
CA ASP A 665 43.82 34.37 23.55
C ASP A 665 43.77 35.88 23.81
N PHE A 666 42.57 36.47 23.71
CA PHE A 666 42.27 37.85 24.09
C PHE A 666 42.52 38.12 25.59
N SER A 667 42.50 37.09 26.43
CA SER A 667 42.68 37.22 27.88
C SER A 667 44.15 37.30 28.32
N ALA A 668 45.09 37.03 27.43
CA ALA A 668 46.50 36.86 27.75
C ALA A 668 47.20 38.16 28.18
N ASN A 669 46.87 39.29 27.54
CA ASN A 669 47.44 40.61 27.81
C ASN A 669 46.59 41.71 27.16
N ALA A 670 46.75 42.96 27.59
CA ALA A 670 45.98 44.10 27.05
C ALA A 670 46.15 44.24 25.52
N SER A 671 47.39 44.07 25.03
CA SER A 671 47.73 44.12 23.60
C SER A 671 47.35 42.85 22.81
N ALA A 672 46.48 41.98 23.36
CA ALA A 672 45.79 40.93 22.60
C ALA A 672 44.47 41.43 21.98
N SER A 673 43.98 42.62 22.34
CA SER A 673 42.86 43.29 21.64
C SER A 673 43.31 44.59 20.97
N PHE A 674 42.64 44.94 19.87
CA PHE A 674 42.93 46.16 19.13
C PHE A 674 42.70 47.40 20.01
N GLY A 675 43.63 48.35 19.96
CA GLY A 675 43.63 49.51 20.85
C GLY A 675 43.92 49.23 22.32
N ASN A 676 44.07 47.96 22.74
CA ASN A 676 44.06 47.49 24.13
C ASN A 676 42.68 47.61 24.82
N ASN A 677 41.57 47.43 24.08
CA ASN A 677 40.21 47.72 24.54
C ASN A 677 39.61 46.66 25.51
N VAL A 678 40.28 46.38 26.63
CA VAL A 678 39.90 45.33 27.62
C VAL A 678 40.23 45.74 29.06
N LYS A 679 39.33 45.43 30.01
CA LYS A 679 39.49 45.72 31.45
C LYS A 679 40.35 44.63 32.11
N ASN A 680 41.39 45.02 32.87
CA ASN A 680 42.17 44.05 33.66
C ASN A 680 41.49 43.79 35.00
N ILE A 681 40.99 42.58 35.19
CA ILE A 681 40.29 42.11 36.39
C ILE A 681 41.08 40.91 36.94
N ASN A 682 41.72 41.10 38.10
CA ASN A 682 42.51 40.06 38.81
C ASN A 682 43.59 39.36 37.97
N GLY A 683 44.14 40.02 36.93
CA GLY A 683 45.14 39.43 36.02
C GLY A 683 44.55 38.70 34.82
N LYS A 684 43.24 38.81 34.60
CA LYS A 684 42.56 38.48 33.34
C LYS A 684 42.16 39.75 32.61
N TYR A 685 42.25 39.73 31.29
CA TYR A 685 41.75 40.81 30.46
C TYR A 685 40.34 40.42 29.98
N CYS A 686 39.33 41.13 30.46
CA CYS A 686 37.91 40.90 30.18
C CYS A 686 37.38 41.95 29.17
N LEU A 687 36.42 41.59 28.33
CA LEU A 687 35.68 42.54 27.49
C LEU A 687 34.88 43.51 28.37
N TYR A 688 34.88 44.80 28.02
CA TYR A 688 34.13 45.82 28.75
C TYR A 688 32.62 45.65 28.58
N THR A 689 31.88 45.64 29.70
CA THR A 689 30.43 45.45 29.70
C THR A 689 29.69 46.77 29.97
N GLY A 690 28.51 46.95 29.37
CA GLY A 690 27.66 48.13 29.54
C GLY A 690 27.10 48.74 28.25
N ASP A 691 27.49 48.24 27.08
CA ASP A 691 26.94 48.61 25.76
C ASP A 691 25.74 47.69 25.48
N VAL A 692 24.54 48.13 25.88
CA VAL A 692 23.31 47.31 25.91
C VAL A 692 22.37 47.54 24.74
N ASP A 693 22.56 48.63 23.98
CA ASP A 693 21.85 48.89 22.72
C ASP A 693 22.71 48.64 21.46
N GLN A 694 24.02 48.39 21.63
CA GLN A 694 25.00 48.03 20.60
C GLN A 694 25.32 49.18 19.61
N ASP A 695 25.24 50.45 20.06
CA ASP A 695 25.75 51.62 19.33
C ASP A 695 27.30 51.63 19.23
N GLY A 696 27.99 51.06 20.23
CA GLY A 696 29.44 50.99 20.29
C GLY A 696 30.12 51.98 21.26
N LEU A 697 29.36 52.64 22.14
CA LEU A 697 29.81 53.45 23.27
C LEU A 697 29.15 52.95 24.55
N ILE A 698 29.81 53.09 25.72
CA ILE A 698 29.14 52.90 27.02
C ILE A 698 28.74 54.27 27.55
N SER A 699 27.44 54.52 27.68
CA SER A 699 26.88 55.86 27.72
C SER A 699 25.75 56.06 28.76
N PRO A 700 25.29 57.31 28.98
CA PRO A 700 24.07 57.58 29.74
C PRO A 700 22.77 57.18 29.03
N ASP A 701 22.79 56.78 27.75
CA ASP A 701 21.63 56.29 27.02
C ASP A 701 21.42 54.78 27.28
N ASP A 702 22.50 54.00 27.40
CA ASP A 702 22.49 52.62 27.94
C ASP A 702 21.84 52.57 29.34
N MET A 703 22.22 53.50 30.20
CA MET A 703 21.69 53.62 31.56
C MET A 703 20.17 53.84 31.56
N GLN A 704 19.61 54.57 30.59
CA GLN A 704 18.15 54.79 30.51
C GLN A 704 17.40 53.50 30.19
N LEU A 705 17.96 52.60 29.38
CA LEU A 705 17.38 51.29 29.12
C LEU A 705 17.37 50.46 30.41
N LEU A 706 18.48 50.42 31.14
CA LEU A 706 18.63 49.69 32.40
C LEU A 706 17.71 50.26 33.49
N GLU A 707 17.73 51.57 33.75
CA GLU A 707 16.81 52.25 34.69
C GLU A 707 15.34 51.91 34.41
N SER A 708 14.93 51.93 33.12
CA SER A 708 13.55 51.64 32.75
C SER A 708 13.13 50.22 33.13
N GLN A 709 14.02 49.25 32.97
CA GLN A 709 13.76 47.83 33.24
C GLN A 709 13.89 47.48 34.73
N SER A 710 14.87 48.07 35.44
CA SER A 710 14.97 47.95 36.90
C SER A 710 13.73 48.53 37.60
N SER A 711 13.15 49.63 37.07
CA SER A 711 11.94 50.24 37.62
C SER A 711 10.69 49.35 37.59
N VAL A 712 10.68 48.30 36.76
CA VAL A 712 9.62 47.29 36.66
C VAL A 712 10.01 45.90 37.18
N PHE A 713 11.19 45.77 37.80
CA PHE A 713 11.76 44.52 38.31
C PHE A 713 11.92 43.43 37.23
N THR A 714 12.46 43.81 36.05
CA THR A 714 12.86 42.84 35.02
C THR A 714 13.83 41.80 35.61
N SER A 715 13.65 40.55 35.19
CA SER A 715 14.46 39.39 35.60
C SER A 715 14.47 38.32 34.51
N GLY A 716 15.46 37.45 34.54
CA GLY A 716 15.75 36.47 33.48
C GLY A 716 16.84 36.94 32.51
N TYR A 717 17.02 36.19 31.43
CA TYR A 717 18.13 36.39 30.48
C TYR A 717 17.87 37.57 29.53
N VAL A 718 18.27 38.78 29.95
CA VAL A 718 18.12 40.05 29.21
C VAL A 718 19.46 40.78 29.08
N CYS A 719 19.65 41.65 28.07
CA CYS A 719 20.93 42.36 27.89
C CYS A 719 21.29 43.32 29.05
N THR A 720 20.27 43.83 29.75
CA THR A 720 20.40 44.74 30.90
C THR A 720 20.82 44.04 32.21
N ASP A 721 20.71 42.71 32.28
CA ASP A 721 21.42 41.88 33.27
C ASP A 721 22.88 41.79 32.80
N LEU A 722 23.73 42.60 33.44
CA LEU A 722 25.15 42.76 33.13
C LEU A 722 25.99 41.81 33.98
N ASN A 723 25.62 41.58 35.25
CA ASN A 723 26.36 40.75 36.19
C ASN A 723 26.09 39.23 36.05
N GLY A 724 25.03 38.86 35.34
CA GLY A 724 24.57 37.50 35.06
C GLY A 724 23.71 36.83 36.14
N ASP A 725 23.26 37.53 37.18
CA ASP A 725 22.58 36.91 38.33
C ASP A 725 21.07 36.67 38.14
N GLY A 726 20.51 37.14 37.02
CA GLY A 726 19.11 36.95 36.62
C GLY A 726 18.17 38.07 37.06
N LEU A 727 18.69 39.17 37.61
CA LEU A 727 17.96 40.40 37.94
C LEU A 727 18.50 41.59 37.12
N VAL A 728 17.79 42.72 37.14
CA VAL A 728 18.26 44.00 36.60
C VAL A 728 18.22 45.03 37.74
N ASP A 729 19.34 45.24 38.43
CA ASP A 729 19.39 46.09 39.63
C ASP A 729 20.58 47.07 39.71
N LEU A 730 20.89 47.55 40.93
CA LEU A 730 21.93 48.52 41.18
C LEU A 730 23.34 47.96 40.96
N GLU A 731 23.55 46.65 41.09
CA GLU A 731 24.86 46.03 40.81
C GLU A 731 25.21 46.09 39.32
N ASP A 732 24.20 46.03 38.42
CA ASP A 732 24.38 46.24 36.98
C ASP A 732 24.66 47.71 36.64
N MET A 733 23.93 48.65 37.25
CA MET A 733 24.13 50.09 37.05
C MET A 733 25.58 50.52 37.32
N ILE A 734 26.22 49.95 38.34
CA ILE A 734 27.61 50.26 38.69
C ILE A 734 28.59 49.94 37.54
N LEU A 735 28.31 48.90 36.73
CA LEU A 735 29.17 48.52 35.60
C LEU A 735 29.10 49.54 34.45
N ILE A 736 27.90 50.05 34.13
CA ILE A 736 27.74 51.16 33.18
C ILE A 736 28.40 52.43 33.73
N ASP A 737 28.11 52.81 34.97
CA ASP A 737 28.63 54.05 35.58
C ASP A 737 30.18 54.06 35.60
N GLU A 738 30.83 52.94 35.96
CA GLU A 738 32.29 52.84 35.90
C GLU A 738 32.83 53.01 34.48
N ASN A 739 32.24 52.34 33.49
CA ASN A 739 32.81 52.28 32.15
C ASN A 739 32.47 53.54 31.31
N ALA A 740 31.27 54.11 31.47
CA ALA A 740 30.90 55.41 30.91
C ALA A 740 31.76 56.55 31.48
N ALA A 741 32.05 56.54 32.79
CA ALA A 741 32.94 57.52 33.41
C ALA A 741 34.39 57.44 32.86
N ASN A 742 34.82 56.27 32.39
CA ASN A 742 36.10 56.07 31.71
C ASN A 742 36.04 56.34 30.18
N GLN A 743 34.89 56.72 29.63
CA GLN A 743 34.67 56.96 28.19
C GLN A 743 35.01 55.73 27.34
N VAL A 744 34.64 54.54 27.82
CA VAL A 744 34.83 53.29 27.08
C VAL A 744 33.92 53.27 25.84
N GLY A 745 34.49 52.88 24.71
CA GLY A 745 33.83 52.74 23.42
C GLY A 745 34.59 51.77 22.54
N LYS A 746 34.04 51.42 21.37
CA LYS A 746 34.68 50.45 20.47
C LYS A 746 35.93 51.02 19.82
N ILE A 747 36.95 50.17 19.66
CA ILE A 747 38.17 50.48 18.92
C ILE A 747 38.40 49.35 17.92
N SER A 748 38.52 49.69 16.64
CA SER A 748 38.61 48.73 15.54
C SER A 748 39.61 49.18 14.47
N PRO A 749 40.10 48.27 13.59
CA PRO A 749 41.13 48.58 12.59
C PRO A 749 40.82 49.69 11.59
N GLY A 750 39.56 50.16 11.52
CA GLY A 750 39.10 51.23 10.64
C GLY A 750 38.82 52.59 11.29
N MET A 751 38.94 52.73 12.62
CA MET A 751 38.74 54.01 13.31
C MET A 751 40.08 54.66 13.73
N PRO A 752 40.21 56.00 13.65
CA PRO A 752 41.47 56.74 13.86
C PRO A 752 41.78 57.07 15.33
#